data_AF-A0A8C0AUY8-F1
#
_entry.id   AF-A0A8C0AUY8-F1
#
_cell.length_a   1.000
_cell.length_b   1.000
_cell.length_c   1.000
_cell.angle_alpha   90.00
_cell.angle_beta   90.00
_cell.angle_gamma   90.00
#
_symmetry.space_group_name_H-M   'P 1'
#
loop_
_entity.id
_entity.type
_entity.pdbx_description
1 polymer ?
#
loop_
_entity_poly.entity_id
_entity_poly.type
_entity_poly.pdbx_seq_one_letter_code
_entity_poly.pdbx_strand_id
1 'polypeptide(L)'
;FIDLLCAVPLQQIYGCPLGGIGGGTITRGWRGEFCRWQLNPGIYHYETVIANQFTVCLRCKGQTVYQQVLSVERPSTLQGWNWGYCGHYAFYHALYPRAWMVYELPGQNVVLTCRQVSPVIPHDYKDSSLPVGVFIWEVENGKDEDVDVSIMFSLQNGTGTKEDRSGGHWNEPFAFEKDSEQVAGVLLHHCTHVNPFTLAISTREKAGTGVTHLTAFNPTGWGREVWQDLLQDGRLDSPAGKSSLTEKGEVTAAAVCASCRVPARGHRTLELALAWDMPRVYFGSKEKLHLRRYTRFFGSGGDAAPALSHHALTHYEEWERKIEAWQKPILENSQLPSWYKSALFNELYFVTDGGTIWVELPPDCHAEDLQGPAGAGLSHLLPVLREYGRFAYLEGQEYRMYNTYDVHFYASFALVMLWPKLQISLQYDIAVTVVNEDVQPRQYLMCGQTAQVKLKNVVPHDIGDPGDEPWQRVNAYLMHDTADWKDLNLKFVLQVYRDYYLTRDSLYLRDMWPVCQAVMESELKFDMDNDGLIENGGFADQTYDAWVVNGASAYCGGLWLAAVCVMCKMAEVLRDAEIQQKYTDILSKGKEAFERMLWNGKYYNYDSSGSDTSSSIMSDQCAGQWFLGACGLDQGEFEVFPKSHVVSALKTIFEKNVMSFAGGTMGAVNGMRPDGVPDTSSVQSNEVWIGVVYALAATMIQEGLVEEGFRTAEGCYRTVWERLGMAFQTPEAYQEKKVYCSLAYMRPLSIWSMQLALERRASRAPAPVQSPQVPIHP
;
A
#
# COMPACT_ATOMS: atom_id res chain seq x y z
N PHE A 1 -18.06 -2.08 -5.70
CA PHE A 1 -17.80 -0.64 -5.59
C PHE A 1 -17.83 -0.18 -4.12
N ILE A 2 -19.00 0.11 -3.52
CA ILE A 2 -19.13 0.44 -2.08
C ILE A 2 -20.21 -0.45 -1.46
N ASP A 3 -19.92 -1.07 -0.31
CA ASP A 3 -20.95 -1.76 0.48
C ASP A 3 -21.59 -0.78 1.47
N LEU A 4 -22.67 -0.12 1.03
CA LEU A 4 -23.40 0.87 1.84
C LEU A 4 -24.09 0.25 3.07
N LEU A 5 -24.20 -1.09 3.13
CA LEU A 5 -24.88 -1.80 4.21
C LEU A 5 -23.87 -2.36 5.23
N CYS A 6 -22.64 -2.63 4.82
CA CYS A 6 -21.59 -3.22 5.64
C CYS A 6 -20.31 -2.38 5.60
N ALA A 7 -20.34 -1.20 6.23
CA ALA A 7 -19.14 -0.40 6.45
C ALA A 7 -18.10 -1.20 7.25
N VAL A 8 -16.81 -0.99 6.95
CA VAL A 8 -15.73 -1.69 7.64
C VAL A 8 -15.56 -1.05 9.03
N PRO A 9 -15.76 -1.79 10.13
CA PRO A 9 -15.63 -1.22 11.45
C PRO A 9 -14.15 -0.91 11.75
N LEU A 10 -13.88 0.27 12.32
CA LEU A 10 -12.57 0.58 12.88
C LEU A 10 -12.26 -0.41 14.01
N GLN A 11 -11.20 -1.20 13.83
CA GLN A 11 -10.66 -2.07 14.87
C GLN A 11 -9.22 -1.68 15.17
N GLN A 12 -8.95 -1.24 16.39
CA GLN A 12 -7.62 -0.82 16.82
C GLN A 12 -6.74 -2.01 17.21
N ILE A 13 -6.62 -2.99 16.31
CA ILE A 13 -5.95 -4.27 16.57
C ILE A 13 -4.87 -4.61 15.55
N TYR A 14 -4.85 -3.93 14.40
CA TYR A 14 -3.98 -4.28 13.28
C TYR A 14 -2.51 -3.89 13.52
N GLY A 15 -1.63 -4.65 12.89
CA GLY A 15 -0.18 -4.44 12.87
C GLY A 15 0.36 -4.51 11.44
N CYS A 16 1.69 -4.51 11.32
CA CYS A 16 2.40 -4.74 10.07
C CYS A 16 1.93 -6.04 9.40
N PRO A 17 1.44 -5.97 8.15
CA PRO A 17 1.01 -7.16 7.41
C PRO A 17 2.18 -8.06 7.04
N LEU A 18 1.90 -9.35 6.87
CA LEU A 18 2.82 -10.35 6.33
C LEU A 18 2.51 -10.62 4.87
N GLY A 19 3.55 -10.82 4.06
CA GLY A 19 3.43 -11.18 2.65
C GLY A 19 4.08 -10.18 1.70
N GLY A 20 4.50 -10.68 0.54
CA GLY A 20 4.96 -9.89 -0.58
C GLY A 20 3.81 -9.27 -1.39
N ILE A 21 4.19 -8.35 -2.27
CA ILE A 21 3.35 -7.62 -3.23
C ILE A 21 2.61 -8.60 -4.13
N GLY A 22 1.28 -8.57 -4.09
CA GLY A 22 0.42 -9.43 -4.91
C GLY A 22 0.39 -10.91 -4.53
N GLY A 23 1.13 -11.29 -3.49
CA GLY A 23 1.12 -12.64 -2.91
C GLY A 23 -0.08 -12.90 -1.99
N GLY A 24 -0.93 -11.90 -1.75
CA GLY A 24 -1.92 -11.88 -0.68
C GLY A 24 -1.26 -11.64 0.67
N THR A 25 -2.01 -11.13 1.64
CA THR A 25 -1.48 -10.77 2.96
C THR A 25 -2.21 -11.41 4.11
N ILE A 26 -1.49 -11.57 5.22
CA ILE A 26 -2.02 -11.99 6.52
C ILE A 26 -1.52 -10.99 7.55
N THR A 27 -2.41 -10.26 8.20
CA THR A 27 -2.07 -9.28 9.22
C THR A 27 -2.00 -9.95 10.60
N ARG A 28 -0.84 -9.81 11.23
CA ARG A 28 -0.67 -10.08 12.66
C ARG A 28 -0.83 -8.78 13.42
N GLY A 29 -1.82 -8.72 14.30
CA GLY A 29 -2.12 -7.60 15.16
C GLY A 29 -1.05 -7.34 16.21
N TRP A 30 -1.08 -6.14 16.78
CA TRP A 30 -0.12 -5.72 17.82
C TRP A 30 -0.32 -6.45 19.15
N ARG A 31 -1.43 -7.19 19.34
CA ARG A 31 -1.67 -8.06 20.50
C ARG A 31 -1.22 -9.51 20.25
N GLY A 32 -0.66 -9.79 19.07
CA GLY A 32 -0.09 -11.07 18.66
C GLY A 32 -1.03 -11.97 17.85
N GLU A 33 -2.28 -11.54 17.63
CA GLU A 33 -3.35 -12.26 16.95
C GLU A 33 -3.27 -12.18 15.42
N PHE A 34 -3.78 -13.18 14.70
CA PHE A 34 -3.92 -13.11 13.23
C PHE A 34 -5.36 -12.67 12.89
N CYS A 35 -5.53 -11.44 12.42
CA CYS A 35 -6.81 -10.73 12.48
C CYS A 35 -7.31 -10.09 11.18
N ARG A 36 -6.51 -10.07 10.11
CA ARG A 36 -6.98 -9.63 8.78
C ARG A 36 -6.33 -10.48 7.70
N TRP A 37 -7.14 -11.00 6.79
CA TRP A 37 -6.73 -11.94 5.74
C TRP A 37 -7.13 -11.39 4.38
N GLN A 38 -6.17 -11.30 3.47
CA GLN A 38 -6.37 -10.92 2.08
C GLN A 38 -5.74 -12.00 1.19
N LEU A 39 -6.24 -13.24 1.31
CA LEU A 39 -5.80 -14.30 0.42
C LEU A 39 -6.57 -14.28 -0.90
N ASN A 40 -7.87 -13.98 -0.88
CA ASN A 40 -8.62 -13.75 -2.11
C ASN A 40 -8.30 -12.34 -2.67
N PRO A 41 -8.17 -12.16 -3.99
CA PRO A 41 -7.79 -10.87 -4.58
C PRO A 41 -8.76 -9.76 -4.22
N GLY A 42 -8.28 -8.69 -3.58
CA GLY A 42 -9.10 -7.54 -3.19
C GLY A 42 -10.25 -7.81 -2.21
N ILE A 43 -10.34 -9.02 -1.64
CA ILE A 43 -11.37 -9.39 -0.66
C ILE A 43 -10.71 -9.65 0.68
N TYR A 44 -11.27 -9.05 1.73
CA TYR A 44 -10.75 -9.12 3.09
C TYR A 44 -11.68 -9.89 4.02
N HIS A 45 -11.06 -10.57 4.98
CA HIS A 45 -11.73 -11.13 6.14
C HIS A 45 -11.07 -10.56 7.40
N TYR A 46 -11.86 -9.94 8.26
CA TYR A 46 -11.40 -9.20 9.46
C TYR A 46 -11.56 -10.01 10.75
N GLU A 47 -11.68 -11.33 10.64
CA GLU A 47 -11.88 -12.19 11.81
C GLU A 47 -10.54 -12.59 12.43
N THR A 48 -10.49 -12.53 13.76
CA THR A 48 -9.37 -13.07 14.53
C THR A 48 -9.49 -14.58 14.62
N VAL A 49 -8.50 -15.30 14.09
CA VAL A 49 -8.46 -16.77 14.15
C VAL A 49 -7.74 -17.20 15.43
N ILE A 50 -8.53 -17.55 16.46
CA ILE A 50 -8.03 -17.79 17.82
C ILE A 50 -6.92 -18.85 17.89
N ALA A 51 -7.01 -19.92 17.10
CA ALA A 51 -6.03 -21.01 17.12
C ALA A 51 -4.66 -20.62 16.53
N ASN A 52 -4.57 -19.47 15.85
CA ASN A 52 -3.35 -18.99 15.22
C ASN A 52 -2.50 -18.26 16.25
N GLN A 53 -1.51 -18.93 16.83
CA GLN A 53 -0.78 -18.42 17.99
C GLN A 53 0.66 -18.91 18.05
N PHE A 54 1.46 -18.13 18.79
CA PHE A 54 2.71 -18.63 19.35
C PHE A 54 2.54 -18.98 20.83
N THR A 55 3.11 -20.10 21.25
CA THR A 55 3.13 -20.57 22.64
C THR A 55 4.56 -20.90 23.03
N VAL A 56 4.99 -20.44 24.21
CA VAL A 56 6.30 -20.79 24.79
C VAL A 56 6.16 -21.88 25.85
N CYS A 57 7.10 -22.82 25.87
CA CYS A 57 7.32 -23.76 26.95
C CYS A 57 8.80 -23.66 27.40
N LEU A 58 9.03 -23.42 28.70
CA LEU A 58 10.35 -23.34 29.31
C LEU A 58 10.56 -24.53 30.24
N ARG A 59 11.70 -25.18 30.11
CA ARG A 59 12.07 -26.37 30.87
C ARG A 59 13.44 -26.19 31.52
N CYS A 60 13.55 -26.64 32.76
CA CYS A 60 14.80 -26.65 33.52
C CYS A 60 14.98 -28.05 34.11
N LYS A 61 16.16 -28.66 33.92
CA LYS A 61 16.46 -30.02 34.42
C LYS A 61 15.42 -31.08 34.02
N GLY A 62 14.89 -30.98 32.80
CA GLY A 62 13.90 -31.91 32.26
C GLY A 62 12.48 -31.76 32.84
N GLN A 63 12.17 -30.64 33.50
CA GLN A 63 10.82 -30.34 33.98
C GLN A 63 10.33 -29.01 33.42
N THR A 64 9.05 -28.95 33.02
CA THR A 64 8.42 -27.71 32.58
C THR A 64 8.17 -26.79 33.77
N VAL A 65 8.76 -25.60 33.70
CA VAL A 65 8.64 -24.57 34.74
C VAL A 65 7.66 -23.46 34.34
N TYR A 66 7.37 -23.33 33.05
CA TYR A 66 6.46 -22.30 32.52
C TYR A 66 5.94 -22.68 31.13
N GLN A 67 4.63 -22.52 30.89
CA GLN A 67 4.04 -22.63 29.56
C GLN A 67 2.92 -21.59 29.39
N GLN A 68 2.93 -20.87 28.27
CA GLN A 68 2.08 -19.69 28.10
C GLN A 68 1.78 -19.43 26.62
N VAL A 69 0.51 -19.21 26.29
CA VAL A 69 0.14 -18.63 25.00
C VAL A 69 0.52 -17.15 25.00
N LEU A 70 1.26 -16.71 23.98
CA LEU A 70 1.80 -15.35 23.88
C LEU A 70 0.74 -14.36 23.34
N SER A 71 -0.41 -14.34 24.00
CA SER A 71 -1.57 -13.51 23.67
C SER A 71 -2.26 -12.99 24.93
N VAL A 72 -2.75 -11.76 24.85
CA VAL A 72 -3.56 -11.13 25.92
C VAL A 72 -5.01 -11.61 25.93
N GLU A 73 -5.43 -12.33 24.89
CA GLU A 73 -6.81 -12.80 24.72
C GLU A 73 -7.19 -13.90 25.71
N ARG A 74 -8.50 -14.07 25.92
CA ARG A 74 -9.08 -15.14 26.75
C ARG A 74 -10.30 -15.75 26.04
N PRO A 75 -10.08 -16.65 25.07
CA PRO A 75 -11.13 -17.16 24.20
C PRO A 75 -12.08 -18.15 24.89
N SER A 76 -13.22 -18.41 24.24
CA SER A 76 -14.18 -19.45 24.64
C SER A 76 -13.81 -20.85 24.13
N THR A 77 -12.97 -20.96 23.11
CA THR A 77 -12.35 -22.20 22.63
C THR A 77 -10.93 -22.33 23.16
N LEU A 78 -10.32 -23.52 23.06
CA LEU A 78 -8.95 -23.79 23.53
C LEU A 78 -8.72 -23.43 25.01
N GLN A 79 -9.76 -23.55 25.85
CA GLN A 79 -9.70 -23.20 27.27
C GLN A 79 -8.77 -24.11 28.11
N GLY A 80 -8.29 -25.22 27.53
CA GLY A 80 -7.25 -26.04 28.13
C GLY A 80 -5.87 -25.39 28.12
N TRP A 81 -5.69 -24.30 27.35
CA TRP A 81 -4.44 -23.58 27.24
C TRP A 81 -4.36 -22.45 28.28
N ASN A 82 -3.14 -22.06 28.64
CA ASN A 82 -2.91 -20.93 29.53
C ASN A 82 -2.87 -19.62 28.74
N TRP A 83 -3.98 -18.88 28.77
CA TRP A 83 -4.24 -17.64 28.04
C TRP A 83 -4.08 -16.39 28.91
N GLY A 84 -4.24 -15.20 28.32
CA GLY A 84 -4.30 -13.95 29.06
C GLY A 84 -2.94 -13.48 29.59
N TYR A 85 -1.91 -13.57 28.75
CA TYR A 85 -0.60 -12.99 29.04
C TYR A 85 -0.74 -11.51 29.44
N CYS A 86 0.03 -11.07 30.43
CA CYS A 86 -0.07 -9.72 30.93
C CYS A 86 0.57 -8.72 29.95
N GLY A 87 -0.26 -7.98 29.21
CA GLY A 87 0.20 -7.01 28.20
C GLY A 87 1.08 -5.87 28.72
N HIS A 88 1.20 -5.69 30.05
CA HIS A 88 2.19 -4.76 30.63
C HIS A 88 3.64 -5.17 30.31
N TYR A 89 3.88 -6.46 30.09
CA TYR A 89 5.19 -7.03 29.76
C TYR A 89 5.32 -7.40 28.27
N ALA A 90 4.39 -6.92 27.42
CA ALA A 90 4.41 -7.09 25.98
C ALA A 90 4.62 -5.76 25.28
N PHE A 91 5.55 -5.70 24.32
CA PHE A 91 5.83 -4.49 23.55
C PHE A 91 5.81 -4.78 22.05
N TYR A 92 5.06 -3.98 21.30
CA TYR A 92 4.99 -4.05 19.85
C TYR A 92 5.71 -2.86 19.21
N HIS A 93 6.53 -3.14 18.21
CA HIS A 93 7.18 -2.14 17.38
C HIS A 93 7.03 -2.51 15.91
N ALA A 94 6.86 -1.52 15.04
CA ALA A 94 6.76 -1.76 13.60
C ALA A 94 7.53 -0.72 12.81
N LEU A 95 8.25 -1.21 11.81
CA LEU A 95 8.87 -0.44 10.76
C LEU A 95 8.81 -1.29 9.49
N TYR A 96 7.70 -1.16 8.78
CA TYR A 96 7.38 -1.99 7.62
C TYR A 96 8.58 -2.12 6.65
N PRO A 97 8.90 -3.33 6.16
CA PRO A 97 8.12 -4.57 6.22
C PRO A 97 8.47 -5.48 7.41
N ARG A 98 8.98 -4.91 8.51
CA ARG A 98 9.36 -5.64 9.72
C ARG A 98 8.54 -5.18 10.93
N ALA A 99 8.33 -6.09 11.86
CA ALA A 99 7.81 -5.76 13.18
C ALA A 99 8.43 -6.64 14.26
N TRP A 100 8.33 -6.19 15.51
CA TRP A 100 8.89 -6.83 16.68
C TRP A 100 7.82 -6.96 17.75
N MET A 101 7.75 -8.14 18.37
CA MET A 101 6.99 -8.41 19.58
C MET A 101 7.96 -8.87 20.67
N VAL A 102 8.07 -8.09 21.74
CA VAL A 102 8.90 -8.42 22.90
C VAL A 102 8.00 -8.87 24.04
N TYR A 103 8.30 -10.03 24.62
CA TYR A 103 7.62 -10.58 25.80
C TYR A 103 8.64 -10.77 26.92
N GLU A 104 8.48 -10.03 28.00
CA GLU A 104 9.28 -10.24 29.20
C GLU A 104 8.60 -11.31 30.07
N LEU A 105 9.36 -12.28 30.57
CA LEU A 105 8.88 -13.29 31.51
C LEU A 105 9.56 -13.06 32.87
N PRO A 106 9.18 -12.02 33.66
CA PRO A 106 9.92 -11.63 34.86
C PRO A 106 10.13 -12.78 35.85
N GLY A 107 9.10 -13.60 36.09
CA GLY A 107 9.18 -14.75 36.99
C GLY A 107 10.11 -15.87 36.50
N GLN A 108 10.49 -15.84 35.23
CA GLN A 108 11.40 -16.80 34.59
C GLN A 108 12.76 -16.20 34.25
N ASN A 109 12.94 -14.89 34.43
CA ASN A 109 14.12 -14.15 34.01
C ASN A 109 14.54 -14.48 32.57
N VAL A 110 13.55 -14.50 31.66
CA VAL A 110 13.71 -14.77 30.23
C VAL A 110 13.02 -13.67 29.46
N VAL A 111 13.64 -13.21 28.36
CA VAL A 111 13.03 -12.29 27.40
C VAL A 111 12.92 -13.00 26.06
N LEU A 112 11.76 -12.87 25.41
CA LEU A 112 11.50 -13.39 24.08
C LEU A 112 11.26 -12.23 23.12
N THR A 113 12.02 -12.16 22.04
CA THR A 113 11.83 -11.18 20.98
C THR A 113 11.48 -11.91 19.68
N CYS A 114 10.25 -11.74 19.20
CA CYS A 114 9.82 -12.23 17.90
C CYS A 114 9.96 -11.11 16.88
N ARG A 115 10.91 -11.26 15.96
CA ARG A 115 11.07 -10.39 14.78
C ARG A 115 10.32 -11.03 13.63
N GLN A 116 9.35 -10.32 13.06
CA GLN A 116 8.66 -10.75 11.84
C GLN A 116 9.20 -10.00 10.62
N VAL A 117 9.40 -10.71 9.51
CA VAL A 117 9.96 -10.15 8.28
C VAL A 117 9.14 -10.62 7.07
N SER A 118 8.74 -9.69 6.22
CA SER A 118 8.25 -9.96 4.86
C SER A 118 9.27 -9.49 3.82
N PRO A 119 9.41 -10.19 2.68
CA PRO A 119 10.47 -9.93 1.69
C PRO A 119 10.20 -8.70 0.79
N VAL A 120 9.72 -7.58 1.31
CA VAL A 120 9.35 -6.40 0.52
C VAL A 120 10.54 -5.46 0.37
N ILE A 121 11.19 -5.52 -0.80
CA ILE A 121 12.48 -4.87 -1.04
C ILE A 121 12.38 -4.00 -2.32
N PRO A 122 12.68 -2.69 -2.25
CA PRO A 122 12.72 -1.84 -3.42
C PRO A 122 13.61 -2.41 -4.54
N HIS A 123 13.13 -2.33 -5.78
CA HIS A 123 13.76 -2.86 -6.99
C HIS A 123 13.98 -4.38 -7.06
N ASP A 124 13.52 -5.15 -6.06
CA ASP A 124 13.47 -6.61 -6.13
C ASP A 124 12.08 -7.05 -6.61
N TYR A 125 12.01 -7.67 -7.79
CA TYR A 125 10.74 -8.10 -8.42
C TYR A 125 10.49 -9.61 -8.32
N LYS A 126 11.33 -10.32 -7.55
CA LYS A 126 11.17 -11.75 -7.26
C LYS A 126 10.75 -11.92 -5.81
N ASP A 127 11.64 -11.58 -4.87
CA ASP A 127 11.42 -11.83 -3.46
C ASP A 127 10.27 -10.97 -2.93
N SER A 128 10.13 -9.74 -3.44
CA SER A 128 8.96 -8.89 -3.13
C SER A 128 7.63 -9.43 -3.60
N SER A 129 7.57 -10.51 -4.40
CA SER A 129 6.31 -11.14 -4.82
C SER A 129 5.87 -12.31 -3.92
N LEU A 130 6.72 -12.73 -2.97
CA LEU A 130 6.57 -14.02 -2.32
C LEU A 130 5.51 -14.02 -1.21
N PRO A 131 4.60 -15.02 -1.19
CA PRO A 131 3.55 -15.16 -0.18
C PRO A 131 4.10 -15.82 1.10
N VAL A 132 5.02 -15.15 1.78
CA VAL A 132 5.73 -15.69 2.95
C VAL A 132 5.94 -14.63 4.04
N GLY A 133 6.03 -15.09 5.28
CA GLY A 133 6.50 -14.34 6.43
C GLY A 133 7.39 -15.21 7.31
N VAL A 134 8.47 -14.63 7.85
CA VAL A 134 9.42 -15.32 8.73
C VAL A 134 9.32 -14.73 10.13
N PHE A 135 9.37 -15.60 11.14
CA PHE A 135 9.34 -15.27 12.56
C PHE A 135 10.64 -15.76 13.21
N ILE A 136 11.50 -14.82 13.56
CA ILE A 136 12.77 -15.05 14.21
C ILE A 136 12.60 -14.79 15.71
N TRP A 137 12.73 -15.84 16.50
CA TRP A 137 12.58 -15.80 17.95
C TRP A 137 13.94 -15.77 18.61
N GLU A 138 14.33 -14.60 19.12
CA GLU A 138 15.49 -14.43 19.98
C GLU A 138 15.07 -14.67 21.43
N VAL A 139 15.82 -15.56 22.09
CA VAL A 139 15.57 -15.97 23.47
C VAL A 139 16.78 -15.59 24.31
N GLU A 140 16.58 -14.69 25.27
CA GLU A 140 17.60 -14.26 26.21
C GLU A 140 17.35 -14.92 27.57
N ASN A 141 18.32 -15.70 28.04
CA ASN A 141 18.24 -16.39 29.32
C ASN A 141 19.02 -15.62 30.39
N GLY A 142 18.30 -14.97 31.29
CA GLY A 142 18.88 -14.28 32.44
C GLY A 142 19.22 -15.20 33.62
N LYS A 143 18.86 -16.49 33.60
CA LYS A 143 19.16 -17.42 34.70
C LYS A 143 20.64 -17.82 34.73
N ASP A 144 21.07 -18.31 35.90
CA ASP A 144 22.40 -18.90 36.12
C ASP A 144 22.47 -20.40 35.76
N GLU A 145 21.43 -20.93 35.12
CA GLU A 145 21.36 -22.30 34.61
C GLU A 145 20.79 -22.31 33.18
N ASP A 146 21.09 -23.38 32.44
CA ASP A 146 20.57 -23.60 31.11
C ASP A 146 19.05 -23.78 31.13
N VAL A 147 18.37 -23.27 30.10
CA VAL A 147 16.93 -23.41 29.92
C VAL A 147 16.69 -24.06 28.55
N ASP A 148 15.93 -25.16 28.55
CA ASP A 148 15.39 -25.74 27.32
C ASP A 148 14.12 -24.96 26.95
N VAL A 149 14.08 -24.39 25.74
CA VAL A 149 13.00 -23.51 25.28
C VAL A 149 12.37 -24.09 24.03
N SER A 150 11.05 -24.16 24.04
CA SER A 150 10.23 -24.59 22.90
C SER A 150 9.25 -23.47 22.53
N ILE A 151 9.20 -23.15 21.23
CA ILE A 151 8.24 -22.20 20.64
C ILE A 151 7.36 -22.98 19.66
N MET A 152 6.09 -23.14 20.03
CA MET A 152 5.07 -23.74 19.18
C MET A 152 4.35 -22.65 18.39
N PHE A 153 4.21 -22.84 17.09
CA PHE A 153 3.34 -22.08 16.21
C PHE A 153 2.16 -22.96 15.78
N SER A 154 0.95 -22.59 16.20
CA SER A 154 -0.29 -23.25 15.80
C SER A 154 -1.04 -22.43 14.76
N LEU A 155 -1.72 -23.10 13.83
CA LEU A 155 -2.51 -22.46 12.77
C LEU A 155 -3.73 -23.32 12.41
N GLN A 156 -4.89 -22.68 12.26
CA GLN A 156 -6.10 -23.27 11.68
C GLN A 156 -5.94 -23.45 10.16
N ASN A 157 -6.49 -24.53 9.62
CA ASN A 157 -6.59 -24.74 8.17
C ASN A 157 -7.73 -23.86 7.61
N GLY A 158 -7.41 -22.60 7.31
CA GLY A 158 -8.34 -21.63 6.75
C GLY A 158 -8.05 -20.20 7.17
N THR A 159 -9.02 -19.33 6.96
CA THR A 159 -8.90 -17.87 7.21
C THR A 159 -9.89 -17.35 8.25
N GLY A 160 -10.56 -18.24 8.99
CA GLY A 160 -11.58 -17.90 9.99
C GLY A 160 -12.97 -17.70 9.40
N THR A 161 -13.19 -18.04 8.12
CA THR A 161 -14.49 -17.82 7.48
C THR A 161 -15.39 -19.04 7.62
N LYS A 162 -16.63 -18.92 7.12
CA LYS A 162 -17.54 -20.06 6.98
C LYS A 162 -16.99 -21.16 6.06
N GLU A 163 -16.06 -20.83 5.15
CA GLU A 163 -15.45 -21.82 4.25
C GLU A 163 -14.63 -22.86 5.03
N ASP A 164 -14.03 -22.50 6.17
CA ASP A 164 -13.29 -23.41 7.06
C ASP A 164 -14.13 -24.61 7.54
N ARG A 165 -15.47 -24.50 7.49
CA ARG A 165 -16.44 -25.53 7.87
C ARG A 165 -17.09 -26.23 6.67
N SER A 166 -16.61 -25.98 5.45
CA SER A 166 -17.22 -26.54 4.24
C SER A 166 -16.97 -28.05 4.07
N GLY A 167 -15.93 -28.57 4.73
CA GLY A 167 -15.52 -29.98 4.67
C GLY A 167 -14.54 -30.24 3.53
N GLY A 168 -13.77 -31.34 3.64
CA GLY A 168 -12.78 -31.73 2.63
C GLY A 168 -11.40 -31.06 2.79
N HIS A 169 -11.18 -30.31 3.87
CA HIS A 169 -9.86 -29.77 4.23
C HIS A 169 -9.04 -30.85 4.95
N TRP A 170 -7.72 -30.80 4.82
CA TRP A 170 -6.83 -31.79 5.45
C TRP A 170 -5.41 -31.24 5.60
N ASN A 171 -4.62 -31.88 6.45
CA ASN A 171 -3.24 -31.47 6.75
C ASN A 171 -2.28 -32.64 6.53
N GLU A 172 -1.00 -32.36 6.25
CA GLU A 172 0.06 -33.36 6.23
C GLU A 172 1.41 -32.83 6.69
N PRO A 173 2.23 -33.65 7.36
CA PRO A 173 3.60 -33.26 7.66
C PRO A 173 4.44 -33.26 6.39
N PHE A 174 5.44 -32.38 6.34
CA PHE A 174 6.43 -32.37 5.27
C PHE A 174 7.84 -32.21 5.83
N ALA A 175 8.80 -32.74 5.07
CA ALA A 175 10.21 -32.43 5.18
C ALA A 175 10.74 -32.12 3.78
N PHE A 176 11.51 -31.05 3.67
CA PHE A 176 12.04 -30.56 2.41
C PHE A 176 13.50 -30.20 2.59
N GLU A 177 14.38 -30.87 1.85
CA GLU A 177 15.81 -30.63 1.86
C GLU A 177 16.25 -30.08 0.51
N LYS A 178 17.01 -28.98 0.55
CA LYS A 178 17.68 -28.41 -0.61
C LYS A 178 18.93 -27.67 -0.15
N ASP A 179 20.01 -27.78 -0.92
CA ASP A 179 21.29 -27.12 -0.64
C ASP A 179 21.86 -27.46 0.77
N SER A 180 21.66 -28.71 1.21
CA SER A 180 22.04 -29.21 2.55
C SER A 180 21.35 -28.52 3.73
N GLU A 181 20.25 -27.81 3.46
CA GLU A 181 19.40 -27.17 4.45
C GLU A 181 18.03 -27.86 4.46
N GLN A 182 17.59 -28.29 5.65
CA GLN A 182 16.34 -29.01 5.84
C GLN A 182 15.32 -28.14 6.56
N VAL A 183 14.11 -28.11 6.02
CA VAL A 183 12.94 -27.48 6.63
C VAL A 183 11.86 -28.54 6.81
N ALA A 184 11.21 -28.54 7.97
CA ALA A 184 10.12 -29.44 8.27
C ALA A 184 8.95 -28.71 8.94
N GLY A 185 7.75 -29.26 8.80
CA GLY A 185 6.54 -28.61 9.28
C GLY A 185 5.27 -29.34 8.86
N VAL A 186 4.18 -28.58 8.75
CA VAL A 186 2.86 -29.09 8.36
C VAL A 186 2.28 -28.22 7.24
N LEU A 187 1.75 -28.89 6.22
CA LEU A 187 0.93 -28.32 5.16
C LEU A 187 -0.54 -28.39 5.57
N LEU A 188 -1.28 -27.30 5.39
CA LEU A 188 -2.71 -27.22 5.64
C LEU A 188 -3.41 -26.93 4.30
N HIS A 189 -4.04 -27.95 3.73
CA HIS A 189 -4.70 -27.88 2.42
C HIS A 189 -6.14 -27.40 2.58
N HIS A 190 -6.39 -26.17 2.15
CA HIS A 190 -7.69 -25.52 2.22
C HIS A 190 -8.40 -25.62 0.87
N CYS A 191 -9.13 -26.73 0.70
CA CYS A 191 -9.78 -27.14 -0.55
C CYS A 191 -11.08 -26.36 -0.89
N THR A 192 -11.01 -25.03 -1.07
CA THR A 192 -12.19 -24.28 -1.58
C THR A 192 -12.45 -24.58 -3.05
N HIS A 193 -13.69 -24.35 -3.50
CA HIS A 193 -14.11 -24.63 -4.87
C HIS A 193 -13.50 -23.72 -5.94
N VAL A 194 -13.13 -22.47 -5.59
CA VAL A 194 -12.74 -21.45 -6.58
C VAL A 194 -11.24 -21.19 -6.53
N ASN A 195 -10.74 -20.80 -5.36
CA ASN A 195 -9.33 -20.44 -5.13
C ASN A 195 -8.78 -21.31 -3.98
N PRO A 196 -8.54 -22.62 -4.20
CA PRO A 196 -7.93 -23.46 -3.18
C PRO A 196 -6.50 -23.00 -2.90
N PHE A 197 -6.04 -23.19 -1.67
CA PHE A 197 -4.69 -22.82 -1.28
C PHE A 197 -4.12 -23.78 -0.25
N THR A 198 -2.79 -23.81 -0.15
CA THR A 198 -2.05 -24.60 0.84
C THR A 198 -1.26 -23.65 1.73
N LEU A 199 -1.51 -23.67 3.04
CA LEU A 199 -0.66 -23.00 4.03
C LEU A 199 0.47 -23.94 4.45
N ALA A 200 1.64 -23.40 4.79
CA ALA A 200 2.71 -24.14 5.43
C ALA A 200 3.19 -23.38 6.67
N ILE A 201 3.14 -24.07 7.81
CA ILE A 201 3.87 -23.66 9.02
C ILE A 201 5.11 -24.54 9.14
N SER A 202 6.27 -23.93 9.33
CA SER A 202 7.53 -24.66 9.26
C SER A 202 8.63 -24.06 10.12
N THR A 203 9.68 -24.84 10.33
CA THR A 203 10.92 -24.43 11.00
C THR A 203 12.12 -25.10 10.32
N ARG A 204 13.29 -24.48 10.47
CA ARG A 204 14.55 -24.96 9.90
C ARG A 204 15.26 -25.87 10.89
N GLU A 205 15.63 -27.06 10.42
CA GLU A 205 16.46 -27.99 11.19
C GLU A 205 17.90 -27.51 11.16
N LYS A 206 18.44 -27.19 12.34
CA LYS A 206 19.84 -26.79 12.55
C LYS A 206 20.45 -27.60 13.68
N ALA A 207 21.78 -27.67 13.72
CA ALA A 207 22.49 -28.30 14.83
C ALA A 207 22.07 -27.65 16.18
N GLY A 208 21.54 -28.47 17.09
CA GLY A 208 21.05 -27.99 18.40
C GLY A 208 19.61 -27.48 18.41
N THR A 209 18.91 -27.50 17.27
CA THR A 209 17.48 -27.21 17.17
C THR A 209 16.68 -28.50 17.00
N GLY A 210 15.70 -28.73 17.87
CA GLY A 210 14.73 -29.81 17.73
C GLY A 210 13.47 -29.33 17.01
N VAL A 211 13.00 -30.11 16.05
CA VAL A 211 11.76 -29.85 15.32
C VAL A 211 10.76 -30.97 15.59
N THR A 212 9.56 -30.60 16.01
CA THR A 212 8.41 -31.51 16.14
C THR A 212 7.15 -30.84 15.62
N HIS A 213 6.09 -31.62 15.40
CA HIS A 213 4.84 -31.10 14.88
C HIS A 213 3.65 -31.88 15.43
N LEU A 214 2.45 -31.37 15.18
CA LEU A 214 1.19 -32.08 15.33
C LEU A 214 0.36 -31.85 14.08
N THR A 215 0.07 -32.92 13.33
CA THR A 215 -0.56 -32.84 11.99
C THR A 215 -1.98 -32.28 12.07
N ALA A 216 -2.76 -32.66 13.07
CA ALA A 216 -4.15 -32.23 13.21
C ALA A 216 -4.61 -32.21 14.67
N PHE A 217 -5.37 -31.18 15.03
CA PHE A 217 -6.17 -31.11 16.26
C PHE A 217 -7.44 -30.28 16.02
N ASN A 218 -8.42 -30.38 16.92
CA ASN A 218 -9.68 -29.63 16.81
C ASN A 218 -9.56 -28.25 17.50
N PRO A 219 -9.51 -27.13 16.75
CA PRO A 219 -9.37 -25.79 17.31
C PRO A 219 -10.63 -25.27 18.00
N THR A 220 -11.78 -25.94 17.83
CA THR A 220 -13.05 -25.55 18.46
C THR A 220 -13.27 -26.21 19.82
N GLY A 221 -12.46 -27.22 20.16
CA GLY A 221 -12.52 -27.93 21.42
C GLY A 221 -11.72 -27.25 22.54
N TRP A 222 -11.37 -28.03 23.57
CA TRP A 222 -10.56 -27.56 24.70
C TRP A 222 -9.06 -27.48 24.39
N GLY A 223 -8.57 -28.23 23.38
CA GLY A 223 -7.15 -28.26 23.00
C GLY A 223 -6.21 -28.84 24.05
N ARG A 224 -6.72 -29.64 25.00
CA ARG A 224 -5.91 -30.18 26.12
C ARG A 224 -4.85 -31.14 25.64
N GLU A 225 -5.15 -31.89 24.58
CA GLU A 225 -4.26 -32.84 23.93
C GLU A 225 -2.96 -32.16 23.50
N VAL A 226 -3.04 -31.05 22.76
CA VAL A 226 -1.87 -30.29 22.31
C VAL A 226 -1.13 -29.66 23.49
N TRP A 227 -1.88 -29.10 24.44
CA TRP A 227 -1.31 -28.39 25.57
C TRP A 227 -0.54 -29.29 26.51
N GLN A 228 -1.10 -30.46 26.85
CA GLN A 228 -0.50 -31.42 27.77
C GLN A 228 0.71 -32.13 27.18
N ASP A 229 0.66 -32.42 25.88
CA ASP A 229 1.79 -32.98 25.12
C ASP A 229 3.02 -32.07 25.21
N LEU A 230 2.87 -30.80 24.82
CA LEU A 230 3.95 -29.81 24.94
C LEU A 230 4.41 -29.61 26.39
N LEU A 231 3.49 -29.67 27.36
CA LEU A 231 3.80 -29.50 28.77
C LEU A 231 4.64 -30.66 29.32
N GLN A 232 4.49 -31.87 28.79
CA GLN A 232 5.13 -33.07 29.30
C GLN A 232 6.64 -33.03 29.09
N ASP A 233 7.08 -32.78 27.86
CA ASP A 233 8.49 -32.88 27.49
C ASP A 233 9.02 -31.72 26.63
N GLY A 234 8.18 -30.74 26.30
CA GLY A 234 8.52 -29.62 25.43
C GLY A 234 8.46 -29.95 23.94
N ARG A 235 7.91 -31.10 23.55
CA ARG A 235 7.83 -31.59 22.17
C ARG A 235 6.37 -31.79 21.78
N LEU A 236 6.15 -32.11 20.51
CA LEU A 236 4.83 -32.47 19.99
C LEU A 236 4.91 -33.88 19.39
N ASP A 237 4.01 -34.75 19.81
CA ASP A 237 3.87 -36.10 19.31
C ASP A 237 2.77 -36.15 18.23
N SER A 238 3.18 -36.42 16.99
CA SER A 238 2.25 -36.49 15.86
C SER A 238 1.98 -37.92 15.42
N PRO A 239 0.73 -38.27 15.06
CA PRO A 239 0.45 -39.43 14.24
C PRO A 239 1.21 -39.37 12.90
N ALA A 240 1.62 -40.53 12.39
CA ALA A 240 2.34 -40.61 11.11
C ALA A 240 1.40 -40.32 9.92
N GLY A 241 1.88 -39.49 8.99
CA GLY A 241 1.20 -39.20 7.73
C GLY A 241 0.11 -38.12 7.82
N LYS A 242 -0.73 -38.08 6.79
CA LYS A 242 -1.78 -37.06 6.61
C LYS A 242 -2.99 -37.27 7.53
N SER A 243 -3.70 -36.19 7.83
CA SER A 243 -4.98 -36.24 8.54
C SER A 243 -6.09 -36.83 7.68
N SER A 244 -7.21 -37.19 8.31
CA SER A 244 -8.48 -37.37 7.59
C SER A 244 -8.96 -36.04 7.00
N LEU A 245 -9.81 -36.14 5.97
CA LEU A 245 -10.58 -35.01 5.47
C LEU A 245 -11.58 -34.56 6.55
N THR A 246 -11.76 -33.25 6.72
CA THR A 246 -12.79 -32.72 7.62
C THR A 246 -14.19 -33.01 7.10
N GLU A 247 -15.11 -33.34 7.99
CA GLU A 247 -16.53 -33.38 7.65
C GLU A 247 -17.12 -31.96 7.59
N LYS A 248 -18.30 -31.82 7.00
CA LYS A 248 -19.01 -30.54 6.97
C LYS A 248 -19.34 -30.08 8.40
N GLY A 249 -18.97 -28.84 8.74
CA GLY A 249 -19.11 -28.27 10.08
C GLY A 249 -17.85 -28.37 10.94
N GLU A 250 -16.95 -29.30 10.62
CA GLU A 250 -15.69 -29.48 11.32
C GLU A 250 -14.63 -28.49 10.83
N VAL A 251 -13.71 -28.16 11.74
CA VAL A 251 -12.54 -27.33 11.49
C VAL A 251 -11.33 -28.10 12.02
N THR A 252 -10.19 -27.96 11.35
CA THR A 252 -8.92 -28.58 11.78
C THR A 252 -7.81 -27.54 11.87
N ALA A 253 -6.84 -27.79 12.73
CA ALA A 253 -5.65 -26.97 12.92
C ALA A 253 -4.41 -27.85 13.03
N ALA A 254 -3.23 -27.28 12.81
CA ALA A 254 -1.95 -27.95 12.95
C ALA A 254 -1.00 -27.12 13.83
N ALA A 255 0.09 -27.74 14.29
CA ALA A 255 1.15 -27.05 15.01
C ALA A 255 2.54 -27.53 14.60
N VAL A 256 3.51 -26.63 14.62
CA VAL A 256 4.95 -26.93 14.51
C VAL A 256 5.65 -26.34 15.72
N CYS A 257 6.65 -27.04 16.25
CA CYS A 257 7.42 -26.63 17.41
C CYS A 257 8.91 -26.65 17.11
N ALA A 258 9.56 -25.51 17.35
CA ALA A 258 11.01 -25.38 17.31
C ALA A 258 11.54 -25.29 18.75
N SER A 259 12.61 -26.02 19.05
CA SER A 259 13.17 -26.09 20.40
C SER A 259 14.68 -26.00 20.41
N CYS A 260 15.27 -25.39 21.44
CA CYS A 260 16.71 -25.36 21.63
C CYS A 260 17.08 -25.26 23.13
N ARG A 261 18.34 -25.54 23.45
CA ARG A 261 18.91 -25.25 24.77
C ARG A 261 19.60 -23.89 24.77
N VAL A 262 19.16 -22.99 25.64
CA VAL A 262 19.73 -21.66 25.84
C VAL A 262 20.66 -21.70 27.05
N PRO A 263 21.98 -21.42 26.88
CA PRO A 263 22.93 -21.44 27.99
C PRO A 263 22.56 -20.46 29.11
N ALA A 264 23.01 -20.74 30.34
CA ALA A 264 23.00 -19.77 31.44
C ALA A 264 23.59 -18.42 30.99
N ARG A 265 22.90 -17.31 31.29
CA ARG A 265 23.29 -15.94 30.89
C ARG A 265 23.54 -15.77 29.38
N GLY A 266 22.99 -16.66 28.55
CA GLY A 266 23.20 -16.71 27.11
C GLY A 266 21.96 -16.36 26.30
N HIS A 267 22.11 -16.42 24.97
CA HIS A 267 21.01 -16.24 24.03
C HIS A 267 21.07 -17.26 22.88
N ARG A 268 19.91 -17.53 22.29
CA ARG A 268 19.74 -18.38 21.09
C ARG A 268 18.60 -17.87 20.22
N THR A 269 18.56 -18.36 18.99
CA THR A 269 17.55 -18.02 18.00
C THR A 269 16.83 -19.27 17.51
N LEU A 270 15.51 -19.18 17.38
CA LEU A 270 14.65 -20.17 16.73
C LEU A 270 13.96 -19.50 15.53
N GLU A 271 13.78 -20.25 14.44
CA GLU A 271 13.26 -19.72 13.18
C GLU A 271 12.01 -20.49 12.79
N LEU A 272 10.91 -19.76 12.56
CA LEU A 272 9.66 -20.31 12.05
C LEU A 272 9.21 -19.50 10.83
N ALA A 273 8.44 -20.11 9.94
CA ALA A 273 7.88 -19.43 8.78
C ALA A 273 6.42 -19.81 8.56
N LEU A 274 5.70 -18.87 7.93
CA LEU A 274 4.39 -19.05 7.35
C LEU A 274 4.49 -18.79 5.84
N ALA A 275 4.13 -19.77 5.03
CA ALA A 275 4.00 -19.62 3.58
C ALA A 275 2.57 -19.97 3.14
N TRP A 276 2.07 -19.36 2.07
CA TRP A 276 0.76 -19.69 1.49
C TRP A 276 0.83 -19.78 -0.03
N ASP A 277 0.54 -20.97 -0.56
CA ASP A 277 0.51 -21.22 -1.99
C ASP A 277 -0.93 -21.16 -2.50
N MET A 278 -1.28 -20.04 -3.14
CA MET A 278 -2.53 -19.81 -3.88
C MET A 278 -2.18 -19.36 -5.31
N PRO A 279 -1.70 -20.27 -6.16
CA PRO A 279 -1.07 -19.88 -7.42
C PRO A 279 -2.09 -19.45 -8.48
N ARG A 280 -3.29 -20.05 -8.41
CA ARG A 280 -4.39 -19.89 -9.36
C ARG A 280 -5.45 -19.01 -8.75
N VAL A 281 -5.83 -17.98 -9.49
CA VAL A 281 -6.75 -16.95 -9.03
C VAL A 281 -7.87 -16.77 -10.02
N TYR A 282 -9.10 -16.83 -9.52
CA TYR A 282 -10.29 -16.28 -10.15
C TYR A 282 -10.80 -15.09 -9.33
N PHE A 283 -11.19 -14.02 -10.02
CA PHE A 283 -11.96 -12.92 -9.43
C PHE A 283 -13.44 -13.31 -9.27
N GLY A 284 -14.27 -12.38 -8.79
CA GLY A 284 -15.66 -12.66 -8.44
C GLY A 284 -16.52 -13.18 -9.60
N SER A 285 -16.24 -12.76 -10.84
CA SER A 285 -16.92 -13.25 -12.05
C SER A 285 -16.60 -14.71 -12.39
N LYS A 286 -15.40 -15.18 -12.00
CA LYS A 286 -14.84 -16.50 -12.29
C LYS A 286 -14.69 -16.81 -13.78
N GLU A 287 -14.57 -15.77 -14.61
CA GLU A 287 -14.46 -15.93 -16.07
C GLU A 287 -13.03 -16.29 -16.50
N LYS A 288 -12.02 -15.63 -15.92
CA LYS A 288 -10.63 -15.83 -16.31
C LYS A 288 -9.76 -16.35 -15.18
N LEU A 289 -8.92 -17.32 -15.52
CA LEU A 289 -7.84 -17.77 -14.64
C LEU A 289 -6.64 -16.82 -14.77
N HIS A 290 -6.15 -16.37 -13.62
CA HIS A 290 -4.89 -15.65 -13.50
C HIS A 290 -3.91 -16.46 -12.66
N LEU A 291 -2.60 -16.27 -12.92
CA LEU A 291 -1.54 -16.87 -12.13
C LEU A 291 -0.80 -15.78 -11.38
N ARG A 292 -0.58 -15.97 -10.07
CA ARG A 292 0.17 -14.99 -9.26
C ARG A 292 1.63 -14.89 -9.70
N ARG A 293 2.25 -13.72 -9.52
CA ARG A 293 3.63 -13.45 -9.93
C ARG A 293 4.63 -14.48 -9.43
N TYR A 294 4.55 -14.87 -8.16
CA TYR A 294 5.53 -15.78 -7.57
C TYR A 294 5.58 -17.15 -8.27
N THR A 295 4.50 -17.54 -8.98
CA THR A 295 4.42 -18.81 -9.72
C THR A 295 5.47 -18.92 -10.82
N ARG A 296 5.98 -17.80 -11.34
CA ARG A 296 7.14 -17.77 -12.24
C ARG A 296 8.36 -18.46 -11.63
N PHE A 297 8.55 -18.35 -10.33
CA PHE A 297 9.75 -18.78 -9.64
C PHE A 297 9.56 -20.11 -8.89
N PHE A 298 8.33 -20.43 -8.49
CA PHE A 298 8.02 -21.60 -7.67
C PHE A 298 7.02 -22.57 -8.31
N GLY A 299 6.52 -22.28 -9.52
CA GLY A 299 5.52 -23.08 -10.22
C GLY A 299 4.09 -22.71 -9.87
N SER A 300 3.13 -23.26 -10.62
CA SER A 300 1.69 -22.99 -10.49
C SER A 300 0.87 -24.24 -10.10
N GLY A 301 1.53 -25.26 -9.56
CA GLY A 301 0.95 -26.58 -9.29
C GLY A 301 0.08 -26.66 -8.03
N GLY A 302 0.21 -25.71 -7.10
CA GLY A 302 -0.43 -25.77 -5.78
C GLY A 302 0.37 -26.58 -4.75
N ASP A 303 1.63 -26.87 -5.06
CA ASP A 303 2.60 -27.66 -4.29
C ASP A 303 3.88 -26.88 -3.93
N ALA A 304 3.87 -25.55 -4.07
CA ALA A 304 5.04 -24.71 -3.85
C ALA A 304 5.33 -24.39 -2.38
N ALA A 305 4.39 -24.63 -1.47
CA ALA A 305 4.49 -24.22 -0.07
C ALA A 305 5.75 -24.73 0.67
N PRO A 306 6.22 -25.99 0.46
CA PRO A 306 7.51 -26.45 1.00
C PRO A 306 8.71 -25.67 0.46
N ALA A 307 8.77 -25.42 -0.85
CA ALA A 307 9.87 -24.69 -1.49
C ALA A 307 9.89 -23.21 -1.08
N LEU A 308 8.71 -22.59 -0.94
CA LEU A 308 8.55 -21.23 -0.40
C LEU A 308 9.04 -21.14 1.04
N SER A 309 8.68 -22.12 1.89
CA SER A 309 9.13 -22.21 3.28
C SER A 309 10.65 -22.34 3.37
N HIS A 310 11.24 -23.22 2.56
CA HIS A 310 12.70 -23.39 2.46
C HIS A 310 13.38 -22.10 2.05
N HIS A 311 12.92 -21.46 0.97
CA HIS A 311 13.49 -20.20 0.48
C HIS A 311 13.44 -19.11 1.57
N ALA A 312 12.30 -18.97 2.25
CA ALA A 312 12.13 -17.97 3.31
C ALA A 312 13.09 -18.18 4.49
N LEU A 313 13.18 -19.40 5.02
CA LEU A 313 14.04 -19.72 6.17
C LEU A 313 15.54 -19.73 5.85
N THR A 314 15.91 -19.74 4.57
CA THR A 314 17.31 -19.72 4.12
C THR A 314 17.77 -18.34 3.61
N HIS A 315 16.85 -17.43 3.27
CA HIS A 315 17.18 -16.12 2.68
C HIS A 315 16.77 -14.91 3.52
N TYR A 316 16.05 -15.09 4.63
CA TYR A 316 15.56 -13.94 5.43
C TYR A 316 16.68 -13.00 5.90
N GLU A 317 17.87 -13.52 6.25
CA GLU A 317 19.00 -12.69 6.66
C GLU A 317 19.47 -11.76 5.53
N GLU A 318 19.44 -12.25 4.28
CA GLU A 318 19.72 -11.41 3.11
C GLU A 318 18.63 -10.35 2.92
N TRP A 319 17.36 -10.71 3.12
CA TRP A 319 16.25 -9.76 3.06
C TRP A 319 16.41 -8.66 4.09
N GLU A 320 16.72 -9.00 5.34
CA GLU A 320 16.95 -8.01 6.40
C GLU A 320 18.10 -7.07 6.06
N ARG A 321 19.22 -7.60 5.55
CA ARG A 321 20.34 -6.78 5.10
C ARG A 321 19.94 -5.83 3.97
N LYS A 322 19.17 -6.30 2.99
CA LYS A 322 18.66 -5.45 1.89
C LYS A 322 17.68 -4.39 2.42
N ILE A 323 16.76 -4.78 3.30
CA ILE A 323 15.77 -3.88 3.92
C ILE A 323 16.48 -2.79 4.71
N GLU A 324 17.42 -3.17 5.57
CA GLU A 324 18.19 -2.20 6.35
C GLU A 324 18.98 -1.26 5.43
N ALA A 325 19.62 -1.78 4.36
CA ALA A 325 20.44 -0.96 3.47
C ALA A 325 19.67 0.21 2.83
N TRP A 326 18.41 0.03 2.43
CA TRP A 326 17.63 1.11 1.84
C TRP A 326 16.96 2.02 2.89
N GLN A 327 16.62 1.49 4.07
CA GLN A 327 16.03 2.30 5.15
C GLN A 327 17.07 3.17 5.86
N LYS A 328 18.29 2.65 6.05
CA LYS A 328 19.35 3.23 6.88
C LYS A 328 19.68 4.70 6.55
N PRO A 329 19.85 5.12 5.28
CA PRO A 329 20.15 6.52 4.96
C PRO A 329 19.11 7.51 5.48
N ILE A 330 17.83 7.12 5.50
CA ILE A 330 16.73 7.94 6.01
C ILE A 330 16.69 7.85 7.54
N LEU A 331 16.83 6.66 8.10
CA LEU A 331 16.79 6.43 9.55
C LEU A 331 17.91 7.15 10.30
N GLU A 332 19.12 7.16 9.75
CA GLU A 332 20.30 7.81 10.33
C GLU A 332 20.35 9.32 10.10
N ASN A 333 19.49 9.86 9.21
CA ASN A 333 19.43 11.30 9.00
C ASN A 333 18.83 12.01 10.23
N SER A 334 19.67 12.71 10.99
CA SER A 334 19.28 13.41 12.22
C SER A 334 18.42 14.65 11.98
N GLN A 335 18.34 15.14 10.74
CA GLN A 335 17.49 16.27 10.37
C GLN A 335 16.03 15.87 10.16
N LEU A 336 15.77 14.56 10.02
CA LEU A 336 14.43 14.04 9.83
C LEU A 336 13.81 13.63 11.17
N PRO A 337 12.60 14.09 11.50
CA PRO A 337 11.96 13.75 12.77
C PRO A 337 11.54 12.27 12.80
N SER A 338 11.52 11.67 14.00
CA SER A 338 11.19 10.25 14.16
C SER A 338 9.78 9.89 13.69
N TRP A 339 8.80 10.79 13.86
CA TRP A 339 7.44 10.57 13.40
C TRP A 339 7.39 10.43 11.88
N TYR A 340 8.20 11.21 11.14
CA TYR A 340 8.22 11.17 9.68
C TYR A 340 8.82 9.86 9.18
N LYS A 341 9.92 9.41 9.81
CA LYS A 341 10.53 8.11 9.51
C LYS A 341 9.53 6.97 9.72
N SER A 342 8.78 7.01 10.83
CA SER A 342 7.71 6.05 11.11
C SER A 342 6.65 6.06 10.02
N ALA A 343 6.08 7.23 9.70
CA ALA A 343 5.04 7.37 8.68
C ALA A 343 5.52 6.92 7.30
N LEU A 344 6.70 7.40 6.85
CA LEU A 344 7.21 7.13 5.51
C LEU A 344 7.34 5.63 5.22
N PHE A 345 7.86 4.86 6.18
CA PHE A 345 8.01 3.43 6.02
C PHE A 345 6.72 2.68 6.30
N ASN A 346 5.99 3.02 7.36
CA ASN A 346 4.81 2.25 7.75
C ASN A 346 3.61 2.44 6.81
N GLU A 347 3.44 3.60 6.16
CA GLU A 347 2.37 3.78 5.15
C GLU A 347 2.57 2.88 3.92
N LEU A 348 3.80 2.38 3.65
CA LEU A 348 4.06 1.41 2.57
C LEU A 348 3.36 0.06 2.78
N TYR A 349 2.82 -0.21 3.97
CA TYR A 349 2.03 -1.42 4.22
C TYR A 349 0.95 -1.63 3.16
N PHE A 350 0.38 -0.53 2.64
CA PHE A 350 -0.70 -0.54 1.68
C PHE A 350 -0.27 -1.08 0.30
N VAL A 351 1.02 -1.02 -0.05
CA VAL A 351 1.53 -1.62 -1.30
C VAL A 351 1.33 -3.14 -1.29
N THR A 352 1.36 -3.78 -0.12
CA THR A 352 1.05 -5.21 0.02
C THR A 352 -0.39 -5.47 0.43
N ASP A 353 -0.90 -4.70 1.39
CA ASP A 353 -2.16 -4.99 2.09
C ASP A 353 -3.33 -4.14 1.58
N GLY A 354 -3.14 -3.42 0.48
CA GLY A 354 -4.16 -2.67 -0.25
C GLY A 354 -4.92 -3.54 -1.25
N GLY A 355 -5.13 -4.82 -0.96
CA GLY A 355 -5.89 -5.74 -1.83
C GLY A 355 -5.09 -6.12 -3.08
N THR A 356 -3.78 -5.92 -3.02
CA THR A 356 -2.85 -5.98 -4.13
C THR A 356 -2.90 -7.32 -4.84
N ILE A 357 -2.88 -7.27 -6.17
CA ILE A 357 -2.77 -8.43 -7.04
C ILE A 357 -1.68 -8.18 -8.08
N TRP A 358 -0.83 -9.19 -8.24
CA TRP A 358 0.27 -9.16 -9.20
C TRP A 358 0.27 -10.48 -9.96
N VAL A 359 -0.03 -10.43 -11.25
CA VAL A 359 -0.27 -11.64 -12.06
C VAL A 359 0.66 -11.72 -13.25
N GLU A 360 0.97 -12.96 -13.61
CA GLU A 360 1.70 -13.29 -14.83
C GLU A 360 0.83 -13.06 -16.05
N LEU A 361 1.48 -12.65 -17.14
CA LEU A 361 0.86 -12.68 -18.45
C LEU A 361 0.93 -14.11 -19.02
N PRO A 362 -0.18 -14.66 -19.57
CA PRO A 362 -0.15 -15.97 -20.22
C PRO A 362 0.94 -16.03 -21.32
N PRO A 363 1.70 -17.14 -21.44
CA PRO A 363 2.78 -17.25 -22.44
C PRO A 363 2.30 -17.11 -23.89
N ASP A 364 1.05 -17.49 -24.15
CA ASP A 364 0.34 -17.44 -25.42
C ASP A 364 -0.35 -16.09 -25.67
N CYS A 365 -0.25 -15.12 -24.75
CA CYS A 365 -0.82 -13.80 -24.94
C CYS A 365 -0.02 -13.00 -25.98
N HIS A 366 -0.74 -12.48 -26.97
CA HIS A 366 -0.25 -11.61 -28.02
C HIS A 366 -0.58 -10.13 -27.74
N ALA A 367 0.06 -9.21 -28.47
CA ALA A 367 -0.15 -7.78 -28.26
C ALA A 367 -1.60 -7.38 -28.53
N GLU A 368 -2.22 -8.01 -29.53
CA GLU A 368 -3.60 -7.79 -29.96
C GLU A 368 -4.61 -8.14 -28.87
N ASP A 369 -4.31 -9.17 -28.06
CA ASP A 369 -5.16 -9.59 -26.93
C ASP A 369 -5.18 -8.57 -25.79
N LEU A 370 -4.14 -7.73 -25.72
CA LEU A 370 -3.98 -6.69 -24.71
C LEU A 370 -4.45 -5.34 -25.22
N GLN A 371 -4.03 -4.96 -26.43
CA GLN A 371 -4.20 -3.63 -26.99
C GLN A 371 -5.62 -3.34 -27.48
N GLY A 372 -6.40 -4.39 -27.76
CA GLY A 372 -7.69 -4.24 -28.44
C GLY A 372 -7.53 -3.68 -29.86
N PRO A 373 -8.65 -3.37 -30.55
CA PRO A 373 -8.64 -2.94 -31.96
C PRO A 373 -7.91 -1.63 -32.23
N ALA A 374 -7.71 -0.80 -31.20
CA ALA A 374 -7.24 0.58 -31.31
C ALA A 374 -5.81 0.82 -30.80
N GLY A 375 -5.18 -0.14 -30.10
CA GLY A 375 -3.89 0.06 -29.41
C GLY A 375 -2.63 -0.13 -30.26
N ALA A 376 -2.73 0.00 -31.59
CA ALA A 376 -1.58 -0.04 -32.48
C ALA A 376 -0.62 1.12 -32.16
N GLY A 377 0.50 0.82 -31.49
CA GLY A 377 1.54 1.82 -31.19
C GLY A 377 2.29 1.62 -29.87
N LEU A 378 1.75 0.84 -28.93
CA LEU A 378 2.41 0.58 -27.63
C LEU A 378 3.43 -0.56 -27.76
N SER A 379 4.56 -0.29 -28.41
CA SER A 379 5.53 -1.30 -28.83
C SER A 379 6.21 -2.04 -27.66
N HIS A 380 6.34 -1.39 -26.50
CA HIS A 380 6.99 -1.92 -25.31
C HIS A 380 6.03 -2.41 -24.23
N LEU A 381 4.71 -2.28 -24.45
CA LEU A 381 3.67 -2.86 -23.59
C LEU A 381 3.92 -4.36 -23.33
N LEU A 382 3.96 -5.16 -24.40
CA LEU A 382 4.04 -6.62 -24.27
C LEU A 382 5.38 -7.07 -23.64
N PRO A 383 6.56 -6.55 -24.04
CA PRO A 383 7.81 -6.81 -23.32
C PRO A 383 7.74 -6.50 -21.82
N VAL A 384 7.20 -5.33 -21.44
CA VAL A 384 7.09 -4.94 -20.03
C VAL A 384 6.15 -5.86 -19.27
N LEU A 385 4.95 -6.14 -19.78
CA LEU A 385 3.99 -7.00 -19.11
C LEU A 385 4.45 -8.46 -19.06
N ARG A 386 5.19 -8.94 -20.08
CA ARG A 386 5.84 -10.25 -20.02
C ARG A 386 6.96 -10.30 -19.00
N GLU A 387 7.75 -9.24 -18.86
CA GLU A 387 8.86 -9.25 -17.90
C GLU A 387 8.37 -9.04 -16.48
N TYR A 388 7.45 -8.10 -16.25
CA TYR A 388 7.06 -7.64 -14.93
C TYR A 388 5.63 -7.99 -14.53
N GLY A 389 4.82 -8.63 -15.38
CA GLY A 389 3.43 -8.98 -15.06
C GLY A 389 2.50 -7.76 -15.02
N ARG A 390 1.21 -8.00 -14.75
CA ARG A 390 0.19 -6.96 -14.54
C ARG A 390 0.01 -6.70 -13.06
N PHE A 391 -0.17 -5.44 -12.69
CA PHE A 391 -0.19 -5.01 -11.30
C PHE A 391 -1.41 -4.15 -11.01
N ALA A 392 -2.10 -4.47 -9.92
CA ALA A 392 -3.22 -3.67 -9.44
C ALA A 392 -3.33 -3.70 -7.92
N TYR A 393 -3.78 -2.61 -7.33
CA TYR A 393 -4.09 -2.49 -5.90
C TYR A 393 -5.29 -1.58 -5.71
N LEU A 394 -6.05 -1.79 -4.65
CA LEU A 394 -7.31 -1.12 -4.41
C LEU A 394 -7.09 0.35 -4.03
N GLU A 395 -8.12 1.15 -4.28
CA GLU A 395 -8.26 2.50 -3.73
C GLU A 395 -8.33 2.47 -2.20
N GLY A 396 -9.16 1.58 -1.66
CA GLY A 396 -9.25 1.32 -0.22
C GLY A 396 -9.94 0.02 0.11
N GLN A 397 -10.05 -0.30 1.40
CA GLN A 397 -10.74 -1.52 1.86
C GLN A 397 -12.27 -1.44 1.71
N GLU A 398 -12.84 -0.23 1.75
CA GLU A 398 -14.27 0.01 1.54
C GLU A 398 -14.58 0.32 0.07
N TYR A 399 -13.67 1.02 -0.60
CA TYR A 399 -13.77 1.44 -2.00
C TYR A 399 -13.00 0.45 -2.86
N ARG A 400 -13.68 -0.64 -3.24
CA ARG A 400 -13.06 -1.82 -3.88
C ARG A 400 -12.90 -1.61 -5.39
N MET A 401 -12.15 -0.59 -5.77
CA MET A 401 -11.74 -0.35 -7.15
C MET A 401 -10.24 -0.47 -7.27
N TYR A 402 -9.78 -1.16 -8.30
CA TYR A 402 -8.36 -1.27 -8.57
C TYR A 402 -7.84 -0.03 -9.30
N ASN A 403 -6.65 0.40 -8.89
CA ASN A 403 -5.88 1.48 -9.53
C ASN A 403 -6.73 2.72 -9.82
N THR A 404 -7.59 3.14 -8.88
CA THR A 404 -8.36 4.37 -9.03
C THR A 404 -7.40 5.52 -9.32
N TYR A 405 -7.52 6.08 -10.51
CA TYR A 405 -6.41 6.72 -11.19
C TYR A 405 -6.18 8.15 -10.71
N ASP A 406 -7.27 8.85 -10.39
CA ASP A 406 -7.24 10.17 -9.77
C ASP A 406 -6.65 10.13 -8.35
N VAL A 407 -6.76 9.00 -7.64
CA VAL A 407 -6.15 8.75 -6.33
C VAL A 407 -4.72 8.24 -6.46
N HIS A 408 -4.46 7.35 -7.44
CA HIS A 408 -3.14 6.84 -7.78
C HIS A 408 -2.16 7.98 -8.13
N PHE A 409 -2.64 9.09 -8.70
CA PHE A 409 -1.87 10.33 -8.89
C PHE A 409 -1.05 10.75 -7.65
N TYR A 410 -1.65 10.63 -6.47
CA TYR A 410 -1.00 10.93 -5.20
C TYR A 410 -0.14 9.77 -4.70
N ALA A 411 -0.64 8.54 -4.81
CA ALA A 411 0.00 7.35 -4.26
C ALA A 411 1.25 6.89 -5.04
N SER A 412 1.30 7.16 -6.34
CA SER A 412 2.25 6.55 -7.28
C SER A 412 3.70 6.98 -7.09
N PHE A 413 3.96 7.99 -6.26
CA PHE A 413 5.31 8.35 -5.82
C PHE A 413 6.02 7.17 -5.13
N ALA A 414 5.30 6.41 -4.29
CA ALA A 414 5.88 5.23 -3.66
C ALA A 414 6.30 4.17 -4.70
N LEU A 415 5.47 3.92 -5.71
CA LEU A 415 5.76 2.92 -6.75
C LEU A 415 6.85 3.37 -7.70
N VAL A 416 6.81 4.60 -8.23
CA VAL A 416 7.84 5.06 -9.18
C VAL A 416 9.22 5.15 -8.53
N MET A 417 9.29 5.47 -7.23
CA MET A 417 10.56 5.55 -6.50
C MET A 417 11.11 4.18 -6.13
N LEU A 418 10.25 3.24 -5.68
CA LEU A 418 10.70 1.98 -5.08
C LEU A 418 10.53 0.76 -6.00
N TRP A 419 9.48 0.72 -6.81
CA TRP A 419 9.19 -0.35 -7.76
C TRP A 419 8.80 0.20 -9.14
N PRO A 420 9.67 0.99 -9.81
CA PRO A 420 9.33 1.71 -11.04
C PRO A 420 8.76 0.81 -12.15
N LYS A 421 9.20 -0.45 -12.27
CA LYS A 421 8.67 -1.38 -13.27
C LYS A 421 7.21 -1.79 -13.04
N LEU A 422 6.72 -1.77 -11.79
CA LEU A 422 5.30 -1.94 -11.49
C LEU A 422 4.51 -0.71 -11.88
N GLN A 423 5.03 0.49 -11.58
CA GLN A 423 4.43 1.75 -12.02
C GLN A 423 4.29 1.80 -13.55
N ILE A 424 5.35 1.45 -14.28
CA ILE A 424 5.34 1.43 -15.75
C ILE A 424 4.36 0.38 -16.28
N SER A 425 4.33 -0.82 -15.71
CA SER A 425 3.34 -1.86 -16.05
C SER A 425 1.89 -1.37 -15.89
N LEU A 426 1.59 -0.74 -14.74
CA LEU A 426 0.28 -0.14 -14.48
C LEU A 426 -0.06 0.97 -15.48
N GLN A 427 0.88 1.88 -15.77
CA GLN A 427 0.67 2.95 -16.74
C GLN A 427 0.37 2.43 -18.15
N TYR A 428 0.97 1.31 -18.53
CA TYR A 428 0.70 0.63 -19.77
C TYR A 428 -0.72 0.02 -19.82
N ASP A 429 -1.17 -0.61 -18.74
CA ASP A 429 -2.57 -1.06 -18.62
C ASP A 429 -3.54 0.13 -18.76
N ILE A 430 -3.26 1.26 -18.12
CA ILE A 430 -4.07 2.47 -18.26
C ILE A 430 -4.04 3.02 -19.69
N ALA A 431 -2.88 3.12 -20.32
CA ALA A 431 -2.76 3.59 -21.70
C ALA A 431 -3.58 2.74 -22.70
N VAL A 432 -3.60 1.43 -22.50
CA VAL A 432 -4.46 0.51 -23.26
C VAL A 432 -5.93 0.85 -23.07
N THR A 433 -6.38 1.08 -21.84
CA THR A 433 -7.79 1.42 -21.59
C THR A 433 -8.18 2.79 -22.16
N VAL A 434 -7.26 3.76 -22.20
CA VAL A 434 -7.50 5.09 -22.78
C VAL A 434 -7.88 4.99 -24.26
N VAL A 435 -7.13 4.20 -25.03
CA VAL A 435 -7.31 4.10 -26.49
C VAL A 435 -8.49 3.22 -26.89
N ASN A 436 -9.04 2.44 -25.96
CA ASN A 436 -10.21 1.60 -26.14
C ASN A 436 -11.49 2.25 -25.58
N GLU A 437 -12.63 1.72 -26.03
CA GLU A 437 -13.96 2.13 -25.58
C GLU A 437 -14.81 0.92 -25.21
N ASP A 438 -15.76 1.13 -24.31
CA ASP A 438 -16.85 0.20 -24.00
C ASP A 438 -18.17 0.94 -24.20
N VAL A 439 -18.87 0.61 -25.30
CA VAL A 439 -20.12 1.26 -25.75
C VAL A 439 -21.36 0.82 -24.97
N GLN A 440 -21.23 -0.10 -24.02
CA GLN A 440 -22.39 -0.54 -23.25
C GLN A 440 -22.98 0.64 -22.45
N PRO A 441 -24.32 0.77 -22.41
CA PRO A 441 -24.96 1.78 -21.59
C PRO A 441 -24.95 1.37 -20.11
N ARG A 442 -24.74 2.34 -19.24
CA ARG A 442 -24.77 2.17 -17.78
C ARG A 442 -25.42 3.37 -17.12
N GLN A 443 -26.22 3.10 -16.09
CA GLN A 443 -26.82 4.13 -15.26
C GLN A 443 -25.92 4.49 -14.07
N TYR A 444 -25.72 5.79 -13.85
CA TYR A 444 -24.94 6.34 -12.73
C TYR A 444 -25.85 6.79 -11.58
N LEU A 445 -25.39 6.63 -10.35
CA LEU A 445 -26.22 6.68 -9.15
C LEU A 445 -26.63 8.10 -8.74
N MET A 446 -25.74 9.09 -8.83
CA MET A 446 -25.99 10.42 -8.27
C MET A 446 -27.01 11.23 -9.08
N CYS A 447 -26.95 11.17 -10.40
CA CYS A 447 -27.86 11.93 -11.27
C CYS A 447 -28.89 11.04 -12.00
N GLY A 448 -28.77 9.71 -11.92
CA GLY A 448 -29.62 8.76 -12.65
C GLY A 448 -29.38 8.73 -14.16
N GLN A 449 -28.35 9.43 -14.65
CA GLN A 449 -27.99 9.51 -16.07
C GLN A 449 -27.53 8.15 -16.58
N THR A 450 -27.94 7.81 -17.80
CA THR A 450 -27.37 6.69 -18.55
C THR A 450 -26.35 7.22 -19.54
N ALA A 451 -25.13 6.71 -19.47
CA ALA A 451 -24.08 7.01 -20.43
C ALA A 451 -23.24 5.76 -20.73
N GLN A 452 -22.30 5.91 -21.65
CA GLN A 452 -21.40 4.85 -22.07
C GLN A 452 -20.46 4.47 -20.90
N VAL A 453 -20.12 3.18 -20.74
CA VAL A 453 -19.20 2.73 -19.67
C VAL A 453 -17.82 3.37 -19.81
N LYS A 454 -17.30 3.45 -21.03
CA LYS A 454 -15.97 3.99 -21.30
C LYS A 454 -15.89 4.65 -22.67
N LEU A 455 -15.67 5.96 -22.71
CA LEU A 455 -15.38 6.70 -23.95
C LEU A 455 -13.93 6.50 -24.39
N LYS A 456 -13.69 6.54 -25.71
CA LYS A 456 -12.35 6.57 -26.29
C LYS A 456 -11.61 7.86 -25.93
N ASN A 457 -10.28 7.78 -25.76
CA ASN A 457 -9.39 8.90 -25.41
C ASN A 457 -9.69 9.54 -24.04
N VAL A 458 -10.37 8.81 -23.16
CA VAL A 458 -10.57 9.23 -21.77
C VAL A 458 -9.90 8.21 -20.88
N VAL A 459 -9.16 8.66 -19.88
CA VAL A 459 -8.58 7.79 -18.84
C VAL A 459 -9.71 7.21 -17.99
N PRO A 460 -9.77 5.88 -17.76
CA PRO A 460 -10.77 5.35 -16.86
C PRO A 460 -10.52 5.86 -15.44
N HIS A 461 -11.59 5.98 -14.67
CA HIS A 461 -11.50 6.21 -13.23
C HIS A 461 -10.73 5.07 -12.56
N ASP A 462 -11.03 3.81 -12.89
CA ASP A 462 -10.42 2.64 -12.28
C ASP A 462 -10.33 1.46 -13.25
N ILE A 463 -9.50 0.46 -12.93
CA ILE A 463 -9.29 -0.74 -13.74
C ILE A 463 -10.25 -1.89 -13.34
N GLY A 464 -11.29 -1.63 -12.54
CA GLY A 464 -12.35 -2.58 -12.22
C GLY A 464 -12.43 -2.98 -10.74
N ASP A 465 -13.33 -3.94 -10.45
CA ASP A 465 -13.70 -4.39 -9.08
C ASP A 465 -13.31 -5.87 -8.86
N PRO A 466 -12.80 -6.26 -7.68
CA PRO A 466 -12.43 -7.65 -7.37
C PRO A 466 -13.60 -8.64 -7.37
N GLY A 467 -14.83 -8.17 -7.18
CA GLY A 467 -16.07 -8.91 -7.32
C GLY A 467 -16.50 -9.14 -8.76
N ASP A 468 -15.80 -8.54 -9.74
CA ASP A 468 -16.06 -8.70 -11.16
C ASP A 468 -14.83 -9.26 -11.90
N GLU A 469 -14.38 -8.67 -13.03
CA GLU A 469 -13.18 -9.08 -13.76
C GLU A 469 -12.32 -7.83 -14.08
N PRO A 470 -11.37 -7.48 -13.21
CA PRO A 470 -10.46 -6.35 -13.41
C PRO A 470 -9.72 -6.43 -14.75
N TRP A 471 -9.32 -5.26 -15.25
CA TRP A 471 -8.74 -5.01 -16.58
C TRP A 471 -9.66 -5.24 -17.78
N GLN A 472 -10.66 -6.11 -17.67
CA GLN A 472 -11.63 -6.35 -18.73
C GLN A 472 -12.84 -5.43 -18.56
N ARG A 473 -13.32 -5.27 -17.32
CA ARG A 473 -14.47 -4.42 -16.98
C ARG A 473 -14.00 -3.26 -16.10
N VAL A 474 -13.60 -2.18 -16.78
CA VAL A 474 -13.08 -0.94 -16.18
C VAL A 474 -14.20 -0.02 -15.72
N ASN A 475 -13.85 1.07 -15.04
CA ASN A 475 -14.79 2.04 -14.47
C ASN A 475 -15.82 1.37 -13.56
N ALA A 476 -15.40 0.60 -12.57
CA ALA A 476 -16.31 0.04 -11.58
C ALA A 476 -16.99 1.10 -10.69
N TYR A 477 -16.45 2.33 -10.66
CA TYR A 477 -17.11 3.49 -10.08
C TYR A 477 -18.47 3.79 -10.74
N LEU A 478 -19.50 3.97 -9.92
CA LEU A 478 -20.89 4.14 -10.37
C LEU A 478 -21.55 5.45 -9.91
N MET A 479 -20.87 6.29 -9.12
CA MET A 479 -21.54 7.47 -8.56
C MET A 479 -21.78 8.53 -9.63
N HIS A 480 -20.74 8.88 -10.39
CA HIS A 480 -20.77 9.85 -11.47
C HIS A 480 -20.26 9.23 -12.78
N ASP A 481 -20.72 9.77 -13.91
CA ASP A 481 -20.06 9.55 -15.19
C ASP A 481 -18.73 10.32 -15.18
N THR A 482 -17.63 9.58 -15.28
CA THR A 482 -16.27 10.13 -15.20
C THR A 482 -15.71 10.53 -16.56
N ALA A 483 -16.48 10.32 -17.63
CA ALA A 483 -16.04 10.60 -18.99
C ALA A 483 -15.69 12.08 -19.25
N ASP A 484 -16.31 12.98 -18.50
CA ASP A 484 -16.08 14.43 -18.56
C ASP A 484 -15.37 14.98 -17.32
N TRP A 485 -14.76 14.13 -16.50
CA TRP A 485 -13.95 14.60 -15.37
C TRP A 485 -12.71 15.33 -15.87
N LYS A 486 -12.43 16.50 -15.28
CA LYS A 486 -11.39 17.43 -15.73
C LYS A 486 -9.99 17.06 -15.27
N ASP A 487 -9.82 16.14 -14.32
CA ASP A 487 -8.52 15.84 -13.73
C ASP A 487 -7.89 14.54 -14.21
N LEU A 488 -8.66 13.51 -14.58
CA LEU A 488 -8.15 12.18 -14.95
C LEU A 488 -7.14 12.22 -16.12
N ASN A 489 -7.52 12.83 -17.24
CA ASN A 489 -6.67 12.95 -18.42
C ASN A 489 -5.39 13.76 -18.14
N LEU A 490 -5.51 14.84 -17.35
CA LEU A 490 -4.39 15.69 -16.97
C LEU A 490 -3.41 14.95 -16.06
N LYS A 491 -3.94 14.22 -15.07
CA LYS A 491 -3.17 13.39 -14.15
C LYS A 491 -2.42 12.28 -14.89
N PHE A 492 -2.97 11.75 -15.99
CA PHE A 492 -2.27 10.76 -16.82
C PHE A 492 -1.04 11.37 -17.49
N VAL A 493 -1.21 12.51 -18.17
CA VAL A 493 -0.11 13.22 -18.86
C VAL A 493 1.00 13.62 -17.89
N LEU A 494 0.61 14.15 -16.72
CA LEU A 494 1.52 14.50 -15.65
C LEU A 494 2.31 13.28 -15.16
N GLN A 495 1.63 12.17 -14.84
CA GLN A 495 2.28 10.93 -14.38
C GLN A 495 3.20 10.33 -15.43
N VAL A 496 2.80 10.27 -16.71
CA VAL A 496 3.67 9.80 -17.81
C VAL A 496 4.99 10.56 -17.82
N TYR A 497 4.95 11.89 -17.75
CA TYR A 497 6.18 12.67 -17.78
C TYR A 497 7.00 12.51 -16.50
N ARG A 498 6.38 12.46 -15.32
CA ARG A 498 7.11 12.18 -14.06
C ARG A 498 7.82 10.84 -14.13
N ASP A 499 7.12 9.81 -14.60
CA ASP A 499 7.64 8.46 -14.67
C ASP A 499 8.80 8.39 -15.68
N TYR A 500 8.68 9.03 -16.85
CA TYR A 500 9.80 9.24 -17.76
C TYR A 500 10.95 10.02 -17.11
N TYR A 501 10.66 11.12 -16.42
CA TYR A 501 11.68 11.98 -15.82
C TYR A 501 12.50 11.24 -14.77
N LEU A 502 11.86 10.41 -13.94
CA LEU A 502 12.51 9.66 -12.88
C LEU A 502 13.23 8.40 -13.41
N THR A 503 12.66 7.70 -14.39
CA THR A 503 13.23 6.44 -14.90
C THR A 503 14.18 6.63 -16.08
N ARG A 504 14.09 7.79 -16.77
CA ARG A 504 14.77 8.10 -18.04
C ARG A 504 14.43 7.13 -19.17
N ASP A 505 13.29 6.44 -19.08
CA ASP A 505 12.86 5.46 -20.07
C ASP A 505 12.30 6.15 -21.33
N SER A 506 13.17 6.34 -22.32
CA SER A 506 12.81 7.05 -23.56
C SER A 506 11.89 6.24 -24.47
N LEU A 507 11.84 4.91 -24.32
CA LEU A 507 10.98 4.04 -25.11
C LEU A 507 9.56 4.09 -24.55
N TYR A 508 9.43 4.07 -23.23
CA TYR A 508 8.17 4.35 -22.54
C TYR A 508 7.57 5.70 -22.97
N LEU A 509 8.37 6.78 -22.96
CA LEU A 509 7.87 8.09 -23.38
C LEU A 509 7.37 8.09 -24.84
N ARG A 510 8.08 7.41 -25.75
CA ARG A 510 7.67 7.30 -27.15
C ARG A 510 6.35 6.57 -27.33
N ASP A 511 6.14 5.47 -26.59
CA ASP A 511 4.88 4.73 -26.62
C ASP A 511 3.73 5.59 -26.05
N MET A 512 3.98 6.32 -24.97
CA MET A 512 2.95 7.13 -24.29
C MET A 512 2.62 8.44 -25.00
N TRP A 513 3.54 8.96 -25.83
CA TRP A 513 3.37 10.24 -26.53
C TRP A 513 2.06 10.35 -27.33
N PRO A 514 1.73 9.43 -28.26
CA PRO A 514 0.47 9.52 -29.01
C PRO A 514 -0.77 9.43 -28.11
N VAL A 515 -0.69 8.69 -26.99
CA VAL A 515 -1.79 8.60 -26.02
C VAL A 515 -1.96 9.92 -25.28
N CYS A 516 -0.86 10.57 -24.86
CA CYS A 516 -0.88 11.89 -24.24
C CYS A 516 -1.45 12.96 -25.18
N GLN A 517 -1.08 12.92 -26.46
CA GLN A 517 -1.67 13.80 -27.47
C GLN A 517 -3.17 13.58 -27.61
N ALA A 518 -3.62 12.32 -27.66
CA ALA A 518 -5.04 11.99 -27.83
C ALA A 518 -5.90 12.47 -26.65
N VAL A 519 -5.45 12.28 -25.40
CA VAL A 519 -6.19 12.75 -24.22
C VAL A 519 -6.18 14.27 -24.14
N MET A 520 -5.04 14.93 -24.38
CA MET A 520 -4.97 16.39 -24.34
C MET A 520 -5.79 17.04 -25.44
N GLU A 521 -5.90 16.43 -26.62
CA GLU A 521 -6.78 16.90 -27.68
C GLU A 521 -8.25 16.84 -27.26
N SER A 522 -8.66 15.76 -26.56
CA SER A 522 -10.04 15.65 -26.08
C SER A 522 -10.39 16.66 -24.99
N GLU A 523 -9.42 17.10 -24.18
CA GLU A 523 -9.62 18.09 -23.12
C GLU A 523 -9.80 19.53 -23.67
N LEU A 524 -9.34 19.83 -24.89
CA LEU A 524 -9.51 21.15 -25.50
C LEU A 524 -10.98 21.57 -25.64
N LYS A 525 -11.92 20.61 -25.64
CA LYS A 525 -13.36 20.90 -25.67
C LYS A 525 -13.85 21.63 -24.41
N PHE A 526 -13.08 21.59 -23.32
CA PHE A 526 -13.41 22.20 -22.04
C PHE A 526 -12.87 23.61 -21.88
N ASP A 527 -12.11 24.13 -22.84
CA ASP A 527 -11.81 25.57 -22.96
C ASP A 527 -12.92 26.19 -23.81
N MET A 528 -13.97 26.67 -23.14
CA MET A 528 -15.21 27.09 -23.80
C MET A 528 -15.12 28.49 -24.40
N ASP A 529 -14.20 29.33 -23.95
CA ASP A 529 -14.03 30.71 -24.42
C ASP A 529 -12.71 30.96 -25.17
N ASN A 530 -11.88 29.93 -25.34
CA ASN A 530 -10.61 29.92 -26.08
C ASN A 530 -9.55 30.86 -25.48
N ASP A 531 -9.61 31.07 -24.16
CA ASP A 531 -8.60 31.81 -23.39
C ASP A 531 -7.43 30.93 -22.92
N GLY A 532 -7.43 29.64 -23.30
CA GLY A 532 -6.36 28.69 -23.01
C GLY A 532 -6.49 28.01 -21.66
N LEU A 533 -7.59 28.19 -20.94
CA LEU A 533 -7.87 27.56 -19.65
C LEU A 533 -9.19 26.78 -19.71
N ILE A 534 -9.23 25.60 -19.08
CA ILE A 534 -10.44 24.77 -19.05
C ILE A 534 -11.40 25.20 -17.93
N GLU A 535 -12.71 24.97 -18.13
CA GLU A 535 -13.74 25.18 -17.13
C GLU A 535 -14.39 23.89 -16.60
N ASN A 536 -14.63 23.85 -15.30
CA ASN A 536 -15.48 22.86 -14.64
C ASN A 536 -16.97 23.12 -14.91
N GLY A 537 -17.76 22.04 -14.94
CA GLY A 537 -19.13 22.06 -15.47
C GLY A 537 -20.25 22.43 -14.48
N GLY A 538 -19.94 22.79 -13.23
CA GLY A 538 -20.97 23.07 -12.22
C GLY A 538 -21.56 21.83 -11.56
N PHE A 539 -20.85 20.70 -11.64
CA PHE A 539 -21.10 19.46 -10.88
C PHE A 539 -19.75 18.91 -10.40
N ALA A 540 -19.76 17.82 -9.63
CA ALA A 540 -18.51 17.19 -9.19
C ALA A 540 -17.90 16.39 -10.35
N ASP A 541 -16.94 16.99 -11.04
CA ASP A 541 -16.28 16.47 -12.24
C ASP A 541 -14.77 16.28 -12.04
N GLN A 542 -14.36 15.84 -10.85
CA GLN A 542 -12.97 15.58 -10.44
C GLN A 542 -12.92 14.78 -9.12
N THR A 543 -11.71 14.41 -8.65
CA THR A 543 -11.48 13.54 -7.46
C THR A 543 -12.26 13.92 -6.18
N TYR A 544 -12.52 15.20 -5.92
CA TYR A 544 -13.44 15.69 -4.90
C TYR A 544 -14.88 15.54 -5.41
N ASP A 545 -15.30 14.29 -5.55
CA ASP A 545 -16.53 13.85 -6.23
C ASP A 545 -17.84 14.26 -5.54
N ALA A 546 -17.78 14.97 -4.41
CA ALA A 546 -18.91 15.59 -3.75
C ALA A 546 -18.72 17.11 -3.51
N TRP A 547 -17.62 17.72 -3.98
CA TRP A 547 -17.38 19.16 -3.89
C TRP A 547 -17.49 19.79 -5.28
N VAL A 548 -18.61 20.48 -5.50
CA VAL A 548 -18.95 21.07 -6.80
C VAL A 548 -18.00 22.22 -7.14
N VAL A 549 -17.61 22.30 -8.40
CA VAL A 549 -16.75 23.34 -8.97
C VAL A 549 -17.44 23.90 -10.23
N ASN A 550 -17.38 25.20 -10.46
CA ASN A 550 -17.93 25.81 -11.68
C ASN A 550 -17.02 26.88 -12.27
N GLY A 551 -16.84 26.87 -13.60
CA GLY A 551 -15.90 27.76 -14.27
C GLY A 551 -14.44 27.32 -14.11
N ALA A 552 -13.48 28.23 -14.32
CA ALA A 552 -12.08 27.94 -14.06
C ALA A 552 -11.86 27.71 -12.56
N SER A 553 -11.01 26.73 -12.20
CA SER A 553 -10.71 26.40 -10.80
C SER A 553 -9.22 26.32 -10.54
N ALA A 554 -8.82 26.59 -9.30
CA ALA A 554 -7.39 26.53 -8.95
C ALA A 554 -6.83 25.11 -9.10
N TYR A 555 -7.63 24.09 -8.76
CA TYR A 555 -7.22 22.70 -8.86
C TYR A 555 -7.19 22.18 -10.31
N CYS A 556 -8.32 22.15 -11.03
CA CYS A 556 -8.33 21.60 -12.39
C CYS A 556 -7.60 22.51 -13.39
N GLY A 557 -7.78 23.83 -13.28
CA GLY A 557 -7.05 24.80 -14.10
C GLY A 557 -5.54 24.76 -13.83
N GLY A 558 -5.13 24.56 -12.57
CA GLY A 558 -3.73 24.39 -12.22
C GLY A 558 -3.13 23.09 -12.78
N LEU A 559 -3.86 21.98 -12.68
CA LEU A 559 -3.46 20.71 -13.32
C LEU A 559 -3.38 20.83 -14.84
N TRP A 560 -4.30 21.59 -15.46
CA TRP A 560 -4.32 21.83 -16.90
C TRP A 560 -3.05 22.54 -17.36
N LEU A 561 -2.72 23.67 -16.75
CA LEU A 561 -1.50 24.41 -17.11
C LEU A 561 -0.24 23.58 -16.87
N ALA A 562 -0.20 22.77 -15.81
CA ALA A 562 0.89 21.85 -15.57
C ALA A 562 0.99 20.76 -16.66
N ALA A 563 -0.13 20.18 -17.09
CA ALA A 563 -0.17 19.18 -18.16
C ALA A 563 0.24 19.80 -19.51
N VAL A 564 -0.23 21.01 -19.84
CA VAL A 564 0.16 21.75 -21.04
C VAL A 564 1.68 22.05 -21.03
N CYS A 565 2.23 22.47 -19.89
CA CYS A 565 3.68 22.66 -19.73
C CYS A 565 4.46 21.36 -19.97
N VAL A 566 3.97 20.26 -19.41
CA VAL A 566 4.54 18.93 -19.63
C VAL A 566 4.45 18.51 -21.10
N MET A 567 3.35 18.80 -21.81
CA MET A 567 3.24 18.57 -23.25
C MET A 567 4.28 19.36 -24.05
N CYS A 568 4.52 20.64 -23.71
CA CYS A 568 5.59 21.43 -24.31
C CYS A 568 6.95 20.75 -24.11
N LYS A 569 7.22 20.25 -22.90
CA LYS A 569 8.49 19.60 -22.57
C LYS A 569 8.66 18.25 -23.26
N MET A 570 7.61 17.43 -23.32
CA MET A 570 7.64 16.15 -24.04
C MET A 570 7.84 16.36 -25.54
N ALA A 571 7.17 17.36 -26.13
CA ALA A 571 7.36 17.74 -27.53
C ALA A 571 8.81 18.19 -27.81
N GLU A 572 9.42 18.98 -26.93
CA GLU A 572 10.85 19.35 -27.03
C GLU A 572 11.76 18.11 -27.01
N VAL A 573 11.54 17.20 -26.05
CA VAL A 573 12.32 15.96 -25.90
C VAL A 573 12.19 15.05 -27.15
N LEU A 574 10.99 14.95 -27.70
CA LEU A 574 10.68 14.13 -28.87
C LEU A 574 10.89 14.85 -30.22
N ARG A 575 11.27 16.13 -30.18
CA ARG A 575 11.52 17.01 -31.35
C ARG A 575 10.29 17.22 -32.24
N ASP A 576 9.13 17.34 -31.63
CA ASP A 576 7.86 17.65 -32.29
C ASP A 576 7.56 19.15 -32.22
N ALA A 577 8.14 19.92 -33.16
CA ALA A 577 8.08 21.38 -33.15
C ALA A 577 6.67 21.94 -33.36
N GLU A 578 5.81 21.24 -34.10
CA GLU A 578 4.42 21.67 -34.35
C GLU A 578 3.59 21.59 -33.07
N ILE A 579 3.67 20.44 -32.39
CA ILE A 579 2.95 20.23 -31.13
C ILE A 579 3.53 21.11 -30.02
N GLN A 580 4.85 21.30 -29.99
CA GLN A 580 5.50 22.23 -29.06
C GLN A 580 4.92 23.64 -29.22
N GLN A 581 4.81 24.15 -30.45
CA GLN A 581 4.26 25.50 -30.68
C GLN A 581 2.80 25.58 -30.27
N LYS A 582 1.96 24.59 -30.64
CA LYS A 582 0.54 24.54 -30.26
C LYS A 582 0.34 24.70 -28.75
N TYR A 583 1.02 23.88 -27.95
CA TYR A 583 0.86 23.92 -26.50
C TYR A 583 1.57 25.13 -25.85
N THR A 584 2.61 25.68 -26.49
CA THR A 584 3.23 26.94 -26.04
C THR A 584 2.23 28.09 -26.15
N ASP A 585 1.49 28.17 -27.26
CA ASP A 585 0.46 29.20 -27.48
C ASP A 585 -0.69 29.07 -26.47
N ILE A 586 -1.15 27.84 -26.21
CA ILE A 586 -2.18 27.54 -25.19
C ILE A 586 -1.68 27.95 -23.80
N LEU A 587 -0.46 27.54 -23.43
CA LEU A 587 0.12 27.82 -22.12
C LEU A 587 0.23 29.32 -21.86
N SER A 588 0.64 30.08 -22.89
CA SER A 588 0.78 31.53 -22.77
C SER A 588 -0.54 32.21 -22.41
N LYS A 589 -1.63 31.87 -23.12
CA LYS A 589 -2.95 32.44 -22.84
C LYS A 589 -3.52 31.95 -21.50
N GLY A 590 -3.43 30.64 -21.25
CA GLY A 590 -3.97 30.02 -20.04
C GLY A 590 -3.31 30.53 -18.76
N LYS A 591 -2.00 30.84 -18.79
CA LYS A 591 -1.31 31.49 -17.65
C LYS A 591 -1.90 32.86 -17.35
N GLU A 592 -2.15 33.68 -18.38
CA GLU A 592 -2.76 35.00 -18.21
C GLU A 592 -4.21 34.89 -17.70
N ALA A 593 -4.99 33.95 -18.24
CA ALA A 593 -6.36 33.66 -17.81
C ALA A 593 -6.43 33.24 -16.34
N PHE A 594 -5.62 32.26 -15.95
CA PHE A 594 -5.58 31.71 -14.59
C PHE A 594 -5.24 32.78 -13.54
N GLU A 595 -4.22 33.59 -13.81
CA GLU A 595 -3.86 34.71 -12.93
C GLU A 595 -4.99 35.75 -12.87
N ARG A 596 -5.56 36.13 -14.01
CA ARG A 596 -6.64 37.14 -14.06
C ARG A 596 -7.90 36.70 -13.32
N MET A 597 -8.27 35.42 -13.42
CA MET A 597 -9.55 34.91 -12.92
C MET A 597 -9.49 34.47 -11.45
N LEU A 598 -8.36 33.89 -11.02
CA LEU A 598 -8.29 33.19 -9.74
C LEU A 598 -7.39 33.88 -8.71
N TRP A 599 -6.35 34.61 -9.12
CA TRP A 599 -5.48 35.29 -8.17
C TRP A 599 -6.19 36.49 -7.52
N ASN A 600 -6.41 36.43 -6.21
CA ASN A 600 -7.11 37.48 -5.47
C ASN A 600 -6.18 38.48 -4.76
N GLY A 601 -4.87 38.40 -5.01
CA GLY A 601 -3.84 39.20 -4.34
C GLY A 601 -3.14 38.52 -3.17
N LYS A 602 -3.65 37.37 -2.68
CA LYS A 602 -3.00 36.59 -1.60
C LYS A 602 -2.92 35.09 -1.90
N TYR A 603 -3.96 34.52 -2.48
CA TYR A 603 -4.05 33.09 -2.86
C TYR A 603 -4.93 32.95 -4.11
N TYR A 604 -5.08 31.72 -4.62
CA TYR A 604 -5.99 31.44 -5.74
C TYR A 604 -7.37 31.05 -5.21
N ASN A 605 -8.41 31.74 -5.68
CA ASN A 605 -9.80 31.39 -5.41
C ASN A 605 -10.08 29.93 -5.81
N TYR A 606 -10.97 29.27 -5.08
CA TYR A 606 -11.40 27.90 -5.37
C TYR A 606 -11.89 27.75 -6.81
N ASP A 607 -12.78 28.64 -7.23
CA ASP A 607 -13.26 28.73 -8.61
C ASP A 607 -13.61 30.16 -9.04
N SER A 608 -13.92 30.34 -10.32
CA SER A 608 -14.25 31.63 -10.94
C SER A 608 -15.74 31.90 -11.03
N SER A 609 -16.59 31.10 -10.39
CA SER A 609 -18.05 31.20 -10.53
C SER A 609 -18.65 32.46 -9.88
N GLY A 610 -17.92 33.09 -8.96
CA GLY A 610 -18.40 34.22 -8.17
C GLY A 610 -19.46 33.83 -7.12
N SER A 611 -19.59 32.53 -6.83
CA SER A 611 -20.46 32.02 -5.77
C SER A 611 -19.93 32.41 -4.38
N ASP A 612 -20.77 32.21 -3.36
CA ASP A 612 -20.37 32.47 -1.97
C ASP A 612 -19.12 31.66 -1.58
N THR A 613 -18.92 30.47 -2.15
CA THR A 613 -17.80 29.55 -1.88
C THR A 613 -16.58 29.76 -2.78
N SER A 614 -16.66 30.57 -3.84
CA SER A 614 -15.53 30.80 -4.76
C SER A 614 -14.26 31.31 -4.07
N SER A 615 -14.40 32.08 -2.98
CA SER A 615 -13.26 32.59 -2.22
C SER A 615 -12.67 31.61 -1.20
N SER A 616 -13.21 30.39 -1.08
CA SER A 616 -12.68 29.36 -0.19
C SER A 616 -11.23 29.02 -0.53
N ILE A 617 -10.42 28.83 0.50
CA ILE A 617 -9.00 28.48 0.40
C ILE A 617 -8.94 26.96 0.35
N MET A 618 -8.66 26.41 -0.84
CA MET A 618 -8.48 24.98 -1.03
C MET A 618 -7.05 24.57 -0.67
N SER A 619 -6.90 23.49 0.11
CA SER A 619 -5.60 22.94 0.51
C SER A 619 -4.77 22.47 -0.68
N ASP A 620 -5.42 22.00 -1.75
CA ASP A 620 -4.79 21.45 -2.95
C ASP A 620 -4.74 22.43 -4.15
N GLN A 621 -4.96 23.73 -3.91
CA GLN A 621 -4.96 24.76 -4.97
C GLN A 621 -3.62 24.89 -5.73
N CYS A 622 -2.55 24.24 -5.26
CA CYS A 622 -1.22 24.22 -5.87
C CYS A 622 -0.83 22.82 -6.40
N ALA A 623 -1.78 21.91 -6.64
CA ALA A 623 -1.50 20.56 -7.15
C ALA A 623 -0.70 20.54 -8.47
N GLY A 624 -0.99 21.47 -9.40
CA GLY A 624 -0.22 21.61 -10.64
C GLY A 624 1.25 21.97 -10.38
N GLN A 625 1.48 22.95 -9.51
CA GLN A 625 2.83 23.39 -9.12
C GLN A 625 3.61 22.27 -8.41
N TRP A 626 2.96 21.56 -7.50
CA TRP A 626 3.53 20.39 -6.82
C TRP A 626 4.09 19.35 -7.81
N PHE A 627 3.30 19.04 -8.83
CA PHE A 627 3.67 18.04 -9.81
C PHE A 627 4.77 18.53 -10.76
N LEU A 628 4.75 19.81 -11.16
CA LEU A 628 5.86 20.42 -11.91
C LEU A 628 7.17 20.38 -11.10
N GLY A 629 7.11 20.63 -9.78
CA GLY A 629 8.26 20.50 -8.87
C GLY A 629 8.78 19.06 -8.81
N ALA A 630 7.87 18.08 -8.74
CA ALA A 630 8.19 16.66 -8.84
C ALA A 630 8.72 16.25 -10.23
N CYS A 631 8.60 17.10 -11.24
CA CYS A 631 9.10 16.90 -12.60
C CYS A 631 10.34 17.76 -12.93
N GLY A 632 10.75 18.64 -12.00
CA GLY A 632 11.88 19.56 -12.20
C GLY A 632 11.57 20.68 -13.21
N LEU A 633 10.29 20.97 -13.42
CA LEU A 633 9.78 21.98 -14.34
C LEU A 633 9.18 23.19 -13.61
N ASP A 634 9.51 23.34 -12.33
CA ASP A 634 8.93 24.38 -11.48
C ASP A 634 9.62 25.75 -11.60
N GLN A 635 10.62 25.91 -12.47
CA GLN A 635 11.48 27.10 -12.55
C GLN A 635 11.96 27.38 -13.98
N GLY A 636 12.47 28.59 -14.20
CA GLY A 636 13.12 28.97 -15.46
C GLY A 636 12.12 29.07 -16.62
N GLU A 637 12.51 28.57 -17.78
CA GLU A 637 11.72 28.66 -19.02
C GLU A 637 10.37 27.92 -18.93
N PHE A 638 10.25 26.96 -18.01
CA PHE A 638 9.04 26.17 -17.77
C PHE A 638 8.22 26.66 -16.57
N GLU A 639 8.56 27.81 -15.97
CA GLU A 639 7.78 28.38 -14.87
C GLU A 639 6.35 28.70 -15.33
N VAL A 640 5.38 27.97 -14.79
CA VAL A 640 3.95 28.16 -15.09
C VAL A 640 3.33 29.17 -14.14
N PHE A 641 3.55 29.00 -12.83
CA PHE A 641 2.95 29.83 -11.78
C PHE A 641 3.99 30.78 -11.18
N PRO A 642 3.68 32.08 -11.00
CA PRO A 642 4.62 33.00 -10.37
C PRO A 642 5.02 32.53 -8.97
N LYS A 643 6.33 32.34 -8.74
CA LYS A 643 6.84 31.82 -7.46
C LYS A 643 6.37 32.59 -6.24
N SER A 644 6.28 33.92 -6.34
CA SER A 644 5.75 34.76 -5.26
C SER A 644 4.30 34.46 -4.92
N HIS A 645 3.46 34.14 -5.91
CA HIS A 645 2.05 33.82 -5.72
C HIS A 645 1.90 32.42 -5.12
N VAL A 646 2.65 31.44 -5.62
CA VAL A 646 2.72 30.08 -5.04
C VAL A 646 3.09 30.13 -3.56
N VAL A 647 4.20 30.81 -3.21
CA VAL A 647 4.65 30.91 -1.81
C VAL A 647 3.62 31.63 -0.94
N SER A 648 2.97 32.67 -1.47
CA SER A 648 1.89 33.38 -0.76
C SER A 648 0.66 32.49 -0.52
N ALA A 649 0.25 31.71 -1.52
CA ALA A 649 -0.84 30.76 -1.41
C ALA A 649 -0.53 29.67 -0.37
N LEU A 650 0.65 29.04 -0.43
CA LEU A 650 1.07 28.01 0.51
C LEU A 650 1.13 28.54 1.96
N LYS A 651 1.64 29.75 2.18
CA LYS A 651 1.61 30.40 3.50
C LYS A 651 0.18 30.65 3.97
N THR A 652 -0.71 31.05 3.06
CA THR A 652 -2.14 31.23 3.38
C THR A 652 -2.80 29.92 3.79
N ILE A 653 -2.54 28.83 3.05
CA ILE A 653 -3.04 27.49 3.39
C ILE A 653 -2.50 27.07 4.76
N PHE A 654 -1.22 27.29 5.04
CA PHE A 654 -0.64 27.00 6.35
C PHE A 654 -1.30 27.82 7.47
N GLU A 655 -1.46 29.14 7.30
CA GLU A 655 -2.12 30.02 8.27
C GLU A 655 -3.59 29.63 8.53
N LYS A 656 -4.31 29.25 7.47
CA LYS A 656 -5.76 29.05 7.50
C LYS A 656 -6.12 27.57 7.64
N ASN A 657 -5.90 26.78 6.62
CA ASN A 657 -6.30 25.37 6.58
C ASN A 657 -5.57 24.49 7.62
N VAL A 658 -4.35 24.87 8.02
CA VAL A 658 -3.59 24.15 9.05
C VAL A 658 -3.75 24.83 10.41
N MET A 659 -3.16 26.01 10.60
CA MET A 659 -3.05 26.61 11.93
C MET A 659 -4.39 27.04 12.54
N SER A 660 -5.37 27.44 11.72
CA SER A 660 -6.72 27.78 12.22
C SER A 660 -7.60 26.53 12.40
N PHE A 661 -7.20 25.36 11.91
CA PHE A 661 -7.91 24.09 12.08
C PHE A 661 -7.30 23.28 13.22
N ALA A 662 -8.05 23.12 14.33
CA ALA A 662 -7.59 22.40 15.52
C ALA A 662 -6.17 22.80 16.00
N GLY A 663 -5.83 24.09 15.87
CA GLY A 663 -4.54 24.66 16.26
C GLY A 663 -3.33 24.13 15.46
N GLY A 664 -3.52 23.64 14.23
CA GLY A 664 -2.45 23.06 13.41
C GLY A 664 -2.06 21.64 13.82
N THR A 665 -2.87 20.99 14.65
CA THR A 665 -2.54 19.65 15.15
C THR A 665 -3.18 18.53 14.36
N MET A 666 -3.99 18.80 13.32
CA MET A 666 -4.77 17.78 12.61
C MET A 666 -4.59 17.81 11.09
N GLY A 667 -3.44 18.25 10.59
CA GLY A 667 -3.23 18.40 9.14
C GLY A 667 -3.90 19.64 8.57
N ALA A 668 -4.26 19.60 7.29
CA ALA A 668 -4.92 20.68 6.57
C ALA A 668 -6.35 20.27 6.19
N VAL A 669 -7.36 21.02 6.64
CA VAL A 669 -8.73 20.84 6.15
C VAL A 669 -8.81 21.28 4.69
N ASN A 670 -9.59 20.56 3.87
CA ASN A 670 -9.65 20.75 2.42
C ASN A 670 -10.10 22.16 2.04
N GLY A 671 -11.16 22.67 2.64
CA GLY A 671 -11.70 24.01 2.40
C GLY A 671 -11.73 24.84 3.67
N MET A 672 -11.20 26.06 3.58
CA MET A 672 -11.27 27.04 4.66
C MET A 672 -11.79 28.38 4.12
N ARG A 673 -12.76 28.98 4.80
CA ARG A 673 -13.27 30.31 4.44
C ARG A 673 -12.21 31.38 4.79
N PRO A 674 -12.21 32.54 4.12
CA PRO A 674 -11.20 33.59 4.37
C PRO A 674 -11.19 34.10 5.82
N ASP A 675 -12.33 34.05 6.50
CA ASP A 675 -12.49 34.40 7.91
C ASP A 675 -11.87 33.38 8.89
N GLY A 676 -11.46 32.20 8.40
CA GLY A 676 -10.85 31.13 9.20
C GLY A 676 -11.82 30.08 9.73
N VAL A 677 -13.06 30.04 9.21
CA VAL A 677 -14.02 28.98 9.52
C VAL A 677 -13.96 27.87 8.45
N PRO A 678 -13.94 26.57 8.81
CA PRO A 678 -13.97 25.49 7.81
C PRO A 678 -15.12 25.63 6.83
N ASP A 679 -14.87 25.37 5.54
CA ASP A 679 -15.92 25.36 4.53
C ASP A 679 -16.81 24.13 4.73
N THR A 680 -18.11 24.34 4.88
CA THR A 680 -19.10 23.26 5.08
C THR A 680 -20.07 23.12 3.89
N SER A 681 -19.71 23.64 2.71
CA SER A 681 -20.49 23.49 1.47
C SER A 681 -20.55 22.05 0.96
N SER A 682 -19.55 21.24 1.32
CA SER A 682 -19.53 19.80 1.09
C SER A 682 -19.03 19.08 2.34
N VAL A 683 -19.29 17.78 2.42
CA VAL A 683 -18.62 16.92 3.41
C VAL A 683 -17.11 16.95 3.18
N GLN A 684 -16.70 16.89 1.91
CA GLN A 684 -15.29 16.86 1.52
C GLN A 684 -14.57 18.18 1.81
N SER A 685 -15.25 19.33 1.73
CA SER A 685 -14.64 20.62 2.06
C SER A 685 -14.28 20.71 3.55
N ASN A 686 -15.00 20.00 4.42
CA ASN A 686 -14.77 19.97 5.87
C ASN A 686 -13.90 18.77 6.33
N GLU A 687 -13.34 18.00 5.39
CA GLU A 687 -12.47 16.87 5.67
C GLU A 687 -10.99 17.24 5.59
N VAL A 688 -10.15 16.46 6.26
CA VAL A 688 -8.71 16.41 6.07
C VAL A 688 -8.41 15.15 5.27
N TRP A 689 -7.99 15.30 4.03
CA TRP A 689 -7.55 14.18 3.20
C TRP A 689 -6.07 13.92 3.41
N ILE A 690 -5.74 12.74 3.92
CA ILE A 690 -4.38 12.43 4.42
C ILE A 690 -3.36 12.50 3.28
N GLY A 691 -3.71 11.94 2.11
CA GLY A 691 -2.82 11.99 0.95
C GLY A 691 -2.64 13.39 0.38
N VAL A 692 -3.67 14.24 0.44
CA VAL A 692 -3.56 15.65 0.04
C VAL A 692 -2.67 16.43 1.01
N VAL A 693 -2.77 16.18 2.31
CA VAL A 693 -1.89 16.79 3.32
C VAL A 693 -0.42 16.46 3.07
N TYR A 694 -0.10 15.20 2.76
CA TYR A 694 1.28 14.82 2.45
C TYR A 694 1.78 15.40 1.12
N ALA A 695 0.93 15.49 0.09
CA ALA A 695 1.26 16.18 -1.15
C ALA A 695 1.50 17.69 -0.92
N LEU A 696 0.61 18.37 -0.18
CA LEU A 696 0.77 19.77 0.24
C LEU A 696 2.07 19.99 1.00
N ALA A 697 2.39 19.11 1.95
CA ALA A 697 3.64 19.16 2.69
C ALA A 697 4.87 19.02 1.77
N ALA A 698 4.79 18.15 0.75
CA ALA A 698 5.84 18.02 -0.26
C ALA A 698 5.99 19.32 -1.07
N THR A 699 4.89 19.97 -1.47
CA THR A 699 4.90 21.27 -2.16
C THR A 699 5.53 22.36 -1.31
N MET A 700 5.18 22.43 -0.02
CA MET A 700 5.80 23.35 0.93
C MET A 700 7.33 23.14 1.01
N ILE A 701 7.78 21.89 1.09
CA ILE A 701 9.22 21.56 1.11
C ILE A 701 9.92 21.94 -0.21
N GLN A 702 9.29 21.67 -1.36
CA GLN A 702 9.80 22.04 -2.69
C GLN A 702 10.04 23.55 -2.79
N GLU A 703 9.10 24.36 -2.27
CA GLU A 703 9.17 25.83 -2.28
C GLU A 703 9.94 26.43 -1.09
N GLY A 704 10.51 25.58 -0.24
CA GLY A 704 11.39 25.98 0.88
C GLY A 704 10.71 26.34 2.19
N LEU A 705 9.42 26.10 2.32
CA LEU A 705 8.64 26.14 3.55
C LEU A 705 8.76 24.80 4.31
N VAL A 706 9.99 24.41 4.64
CA VAL A 706 10.29 23.06 5.16
C VAL A 706 9.64 22.82 6.53
N GLU A 707 9.68 23.82 7.42
CA GLU A 707 9.06 23.71 8.75
C GLU A 707 7.54 23.59 8.63
N GLU A 708 6.92 24.43 7.81
CA GLU A 708 5.48 24.41 7.55
C GLU A 708 5.04 23.07 6.95
N GLY A 709 5.81 22.52 6.01
CA GLY A 709 5.56 21.20 5.42
C GLY A 709 5.59 20.08 6.47
N PHE A 710 6.62 20.02 7.30
CA PHE A 710 6.68 19.02 8.37
C PHE A 710 5.58 19.21 9.41
N ARG A 711 5.27 20.43 9.84
CA ARG A 711 4.20 20.69 10.82
C ARG A 711 2.83 20.27 10.29
N THR A 712 2.57 20.54 9.01
CA THR A 712 1.34 20.13 8.31
C THR A 712 1.18 18.62 8.31
N ALA A 713 2.22 17.88 7.89
CA ALA A 713 2.19 16.41 7.86
C ALA A 713 2.19 15.77 9.27
N GLU A 714 2.89 16.35 10.25
CA GLU A 714 2.98 15.83 11.62
C GLU A 714 1.61 15.80 12.30
N GLY A 715 0.81 16.88 12.14
CA GLY A 715 -0.54 16.94 12.69
C GLY A 715 -1.40 15.78 12.20
N CYS A 716 -1.26 15.41 10.93
CA CYS A 716 -1.95 14.28 10.35
C CYS A 716 -1.48 12.94 10.92
N TYR A 717 -0.16 12.69 10.93
CA TYR A 717 0.41 11.47 11.50
C TYR A 717 -0.04 11.27 12.95
N ARG A 718 0.09 12.28 13.81
CA ARG A 718 -0.29 12.18 15.22
C ARG A 718 -1.79 11.97 15.41
N THR A 719 -2.61 12.48 14.50
CA THR A 719 -4.07 12.26 14.55
C THR A 719 -4.38 10.80 14.27
N VAL A 720 -3.86 10.25 13.17
CA VAL A 720 -4.12 8.87 12.72
C VAL A 720 -3.48 7.85 13.67
N TRP A 721 -2.19 7.97 13.91
CA TRP A 721 -1.38 6.94 14.57
C TRP A 721 -1.47 7.02 16.10
N GLU A 722 -1.47 8.23 16.69
CA GLU A 722 -1.40 8.39 18.15
C GLU A 722 -2.78 8.63 18.81
N ARG A 723 -3.67 9.38 18.16
CA ARG A 723 -4.97 9.77 18.76
C ARG A 723 -6.14 8.88 18.36
N LEU A 724 -6.23 8.49 17.08
CA LEU A 724 -7.32 7.66 16.55
C LEU A 724 -6.98 6.17 16.50
N GLY A 725 -5.70 5.79 16.62
CA GLY A 725 -5.27 4.39 16.64
C GLY A 725 -5.52 3.65 15.33
N MET A 726 -5.32 4.33 14.20
CA MET A 726 -5.56 3.84 12.83
C MET A 726 -4.28 3.36 12.14
N ALA A 727 -3.27 2.96 12.91
CA ALA A 727 -2.05 2.34 12.38
C ALA A 727 -2.40 1.13 11.48
N PHE A 728 -1.78 1.05 10.30
CA PHE A 728 -2.02 0.00 9.29
C PHE A 728 -3.48 -0.09 8.80
N GLN A 729 -4.21 1.02 8.91
CA GLN A 729 -5.55 1.21 8.36
C GLN A 729 -5.82 2.69 8.09
N THR A 730 -4.78 3.45 7.73
CA THR A 730 -4.83 4.88 7.48
C THR A 730 -5.98 5.21 6.52
N PRO A 731 -6.94 6.07 6.91
CA PRO A 731 -8.11 6.31 6.09
C PRO A 731 -7.81 7.23 4.89
N GLU A 732 -8.80 7.50 4.04
CA GLU A 732 -8.76 8.63 3.11
C GLU A 732 -8.81 9.94 3.90
N ALA A 733 -9.83 10.05 4.76
CA ALA A 733 -10.19 11.30 5.39
C ALA A 733 -10.63 11.18 6.85
N TYR A 734 -10.55 12.30 7.55
CA TYR A 734 -11.22 12.51 8.82
C TYR A 734 -11.66 13.97 8.99
N GLN A 735 -12.55 14.21 9.95
CA GLN A 735 -12.99 15.54 10.37
C GLN A 735 -12.54 15.81 11.81
N GLU A 736 -12.69 17.05 12.27
CA GLU A 736 -12.32 17.46 13.64
C GLU A 736 -12.98 16.59 14.72
N LYS A 737 -14.23 16.18 14.51
CA LYS A 737 -15.06 15.46 15.50
C LYS A 737 -14.96 13.93 15.46
N LYS A 738 -13.75 13.38 15.24
CA LYS A 738 -13.50 11.91 15.20
C LYS A 738 -14.38 11.13 14.21
N VAL A 739 -14.83 11.79 13.14
CA VAL A 739 -15.47 11.13 11.99
C VAL A 739 -14.36 10.82 11.00
N TYR A 740 -14.35 9.61 10.43
CA TYR A 740 -13.42 9.20 9.40
C TYR A 740 -14.18 8.64 8.20
N CYS A 741 -13.51 8.56 7.06
CA CYS A 741 -14.04 8.03 5.81
C CYS A 741 -13.02 7.11 5.15
N SER A 742 -13.46 5.94 4.69
CA SER A 742 -12.69 4.96 3.91
C SER A 742 -11.40 4.48 4.61
N LEU A 743 -11.49 3.44 5.44
CA LEU A 743 -10.30 2.87 6.11
C LEU A 743 -9.35 2.18 5.12
N ALA A 744 -8.06 2.18 5.49
CA ALA A 744 -6.96 1.59 4.74
C ALA A 744 -6.99 2.01 3.26
N TYR A 745 -6.39 3.15 2.99
CA TYR A 745 -6.55 3.86 1.73
C TYR A 745 -5.22 4.08 1.00
N MET A 746 -5.27 4.23 -0.33
CA MET A 746 -4.06 4.33 -1.16
C MET A 746 -3.39 5.70 -1.13
N ARG A 747 -4.18 6.79 -1.06
CA ARG A 747 -3.70 8.18 -1.18
C ARG A 747 -2.59 8.56 -0.18
N PRO A 748 -2.59 8.09 1.09
CA PRO A 748 -1.51 8.33 2.06
C PRO A 748 -0.09 7.92 1.61
N LEU A 749 0.05 7.04 0.61
CA LEU A 749 1.36 6.70 0.01
C LEU A 749 2.08 7.93 -0.58
N SER A 750 1.38 9.03 -0.82
CA SER A 750 1.91 10.34 -1.22
C SER A 750 2.94 10.94 -0.24
N ILE A 751 3.08 10.42 0.98
CA ILE A 751 4.21 10.78 1.87
C ILE A 751 5.57 10.57 1.19
N TRP A 752 5.67 9.66 0.21
CA TRP A 752 6.87 9.48 -0.61
C TRP A 752 7.18 10.67 -1.52
N SER A 753 6.20 11.51 -1.85
CA SER A 753 6.45 12.78 -2.54
C SER A 753 7.22 13.78 -1.66
N MET A 754 7.06 13.74 -0.33
CA MET A 754 7.88 14.53 0.59
C MET A 754 9.33 14.07 0.55
N GLN A 755 9.57 12.74 0.50
CA GLN A 755 10.92 12.19 0.40
C GLN A 755 11.60 12.65 -0.90
N LEU A 756 10.88 12.59 -2.03
CA LEU A 756 11.37 13.12 -3.31
C LEU A 756 11.71 14.63 -3.23
N ALA A 757 10.86 15.42 -2.59
CA ALA A 757 11.09 16.85 -2.40
C ALA A 757 12.35 17.13 -1.57
N LEU A 758 12.57 16.39 -0.49
CA LEU A 758 13.75 16.49 0.37
C LEU A 758 15.03 16.12 -0.38
N GLU A 759 15.03 15.00 -1.11
CA GLU A 759 16.19 14.54 -1.89
C GLU A 759 16.58 15.53 -2.99
N ARG A 760 15.60 16.09 -3.69
CA ARG A 760 15.84 17.12 -4.72
C ARG A 760 16.36 18.42 -4.15
N ARG A 761 15.84 18.84 -3.00
CA ARG A 761 16.34 20.03 -2.32
C ARG A 761 17.80 19.84 -1.91
N ALA A 762 18.15 18.67 -1.38
CA ALA A 762 19.51 18.34 -1.01
C ALA A 762 20.46 18.35 -2.23
N SER A 763 20.03 17.85 -3.39
CA SER A 763 20.84 17.86 -4.62
C SER A 763 20.97 19.24 -5.28
N ARG A 764 20.05 20.17 -5.02
CA ARG A 764 20.11 21.58 -5.46
C ARG A 764 20.95 22.48 -4.54
N ALA A 765 21.31 22.04 -3.33
CA ALA A 765 22.15 22.82 -2.43
C ALA A 765 23.60 22.89 -2.95
N PRO A 766 24.24 24.07 -2.99
CA PRO A 766 25.64 24.17 -3.38
C PRO A 766 26.51 23.34 -2.42
N ALA A 767 27.46 22.57 -2.96
CA ALA A 767 28.39 21.79 -2.16
C ALA A 767 29.07 22.69 -1.11
N PRO A 768 29.27 22.21 0.13
CA PRO A 768 29.93 23.02 1.16
C PRO A 768 31.31 23.45 0.65
N VAL A 769 31.53 24.77 0.67
CA VAL A 769 32.81 25.39 0.32
C VAL A 769 33.88 24.74 1.20
N GLN A 770 34.78 23.97 0.59
CA GLN A 770 35.96 23.46 1.29
C GLN A 770 36.77 24.67 1.75
N SER A 771 36.93 24.81 3.06
CA SER A 771 37.81 25.80 3.67
C SER A 771 39.19 25.71 3.01
N PRO A 772 39.80 26.81 2.57
CA PRO A 772 41.12 26.76 1.93
C PRO A 772 42.12 26.15 2.92
N GLN A 773 42.73 25.03 2.53
CA GLN A 773 43.84 24.45 3.26
C GLN A 773 44.95 25.49 3.36
N VAL A 774 45.29 25.86 4.60
CA VAL A 774 46.45 26.69 4.89
C VAL A 774 47.69 25.93 4.42
N PRO A 775 48.53 26.51 3.52
CA PRO A 775 49.73 25.84 3.07
C PRO A 775 50.73 25.77 4.22
N ILE A 776 51.02 24.56 4.68
CA ILE A 776 52.18 24.30 5.52
C ILE A 776 53.37 24.24 4.58
N HIS A 777 54.19 25.29 4.60
CA HIS A 777 55.50 25.31 3.95
C HIS A 777 56.61 24.95 4.95
N PRO A 778 57.73 24.39 4.44
CA PRO A 778 58.56 23.37 5.10
C PRO A 778 59.42 23.85 6.28
#